data_AF-A0A0N4ZE93-F1
#
_entry.id   AF-A0A0N4ZE93-F1
#
_cell.length_a   1.000
_cell.length_b   1.000
_cell.length_c   1.000
_cell.angle_alpha   90.00
_cell.angle_beta   90.00
_cell.angle_gamma   90.00
#
_symmetry.space_group_name_H-M   'P 1'
#
loop_
_entity.id
_entity.type
_entity.pdbx_description
1 polymer ?
#
loop_
_entity_poly.entity_id
_entity_poly.type
_entity_poly.pdbx_seq_one_letter_code
_entity_poly.pdbx_strand_id
1 'polypeptide(L)'
;MEKELESLRAEKIRLSAALEEATAEKIQAAQMGLQTLDDKQRVEMKLAQLEEKYQMALIEIENTNQQLQNYRKERSHAALSGFDHEETLLKETSGREAMFKENIANLENEKKNLLLEVKSLSDENKRLNQIYAETMEKAEQLEIQRKKYHNELKELKVREQQLSADVNELEEENISLQKQISSLKMGQVGFESTKMEVKRLTEEVEVYQMATDEANHLRLIAERQLEEALQQAQQEREQKLSYKNELEFLKISEHKNQLDMLLEMHDKSGNNNSALNKFELSYAEPGSSDSLGGQLVGGGNDLFSEISNDANKKVQQLETKLEEQKKTSNEMKKAYVRAILPVLKELNVSSASENIDLDYLQELCNNAVTKLGETNAAKGVEKDLEKKIEGIKNNVREVILFAGKKYAECVVAKDSLIAFGKQMNALYKNLVGDQELESNRHVQEITNKLSGLGAFDFTENGKEDKKDSSGEVIEGEDGDDQNVASEEQAQIVKPLKSKMYLKEVEKVLGGKEHLDTFINEKDCQEDFVFATDDSFSKVMEYTQDLVKIVTRTAVNAVNSKTKIEDTDIKEIYSQNMKLKSQLATKRDQIATLRTVLKSNKSTAESAVTSLKEKYDTEKTISHEIIDRLRKELKQFKEDAATFASHRAMFHSKNEELKDELKTAREMQKFAEDEKKTLNSLLRMAIQQKLELTQRLENMEMDRERQSFKRGNKSFKSPNTGPQENKEVKTVRYPGTSSNSTPRSGK
;
A
#
# COMPACT_ATOMS: atom_id res chain seq x y z
N MET A 1 138.52 100.20 -101.12
CA MET A 1 137.16 100.72 -101.36
C MET A 1 136.23 99.65 -101.91
N GLU A 2 136.20 99.30 -103.21
CA GLU A 2 135.17 98.35 -103.73
C GLU A 2 135.16 96.99 -103.01
N LYS A 3 136.32 96.34 -102.85
CA LYS A 3 136.44 95.06 -102.10
C LYS A 3 135.96 95.12 -100.63
N GLU A 4 136.03 96.29 -99.99
CA GLU A 4 135.56 96.45 -98.59
C GLU A 4 134.04 96.61 -98.53
N LEU A 5 133.45 97.37 -99.46
CA LEU A 5 132.00 97.47 -99.60
C LEU A 5 131.37 96.12 -99.95
N GLU A 6 132.05 95.31 -100.75
CA GLU A 6 131.63 93.95 -101.10
C GLU A 6 131.73 93.00 -99.90
N SER A 7 132.83 93.07 -99.12
CA SER A 7 132.97 92.32 -97.87
C SER A 7 131.89 92.69 -96.84
N LEU A 8 131.62 93.97 -96.64
CA LEU A 8 130.58 94.45 -95.71
C LEU A 8 129.16 94.08 -96.17
N ARG A 9 128.91 94.01 -97.49
CA ARG A 9 127.65 93.49 -98.03
C ARG A 9 127.51 91.98 -97.79
N ALA A 10 128.57 91.20 -98.03
CA ALA A 10 128.58 89.77 -97.75
C ALA A 10 128.39 89.47 -96.25
N GLU A 11 129.03 90.25 -95.37
CA GLU A 11 128.87 90.10 -93.93
C GLU A 11 127.48 90.54 -93.43
N LYS A 12 126.91 91.62 -93.99
CA LYS A 12 125.49 91.96 -93.74
C LYS A 12 124.56 90.83 -94.19
N ILE A 13 124.77 90.25 -95.37
CA ILE A 13 123.95 89.13 -95.86
C ILE A 13 124.08 87.92 -94.94
N ARG A 14 125.30 87.57 -94.50
CA ARG A 14 125.55 86.51 -93.51
C ARG A 14 124.84 86.77 -92.18
N LEU A 15 124.93 87.99 -91.64
CA LEU A 15 124.29 88.36 -90.37
C LEU A 15 122.76 88.40 -90.48
N SER A 16 122.21 88.86 -91.61
CA SER A 16 120.78 88.77 -91.89
C SER A 16 120.31 87.32 -92.02
N ALA A 17 121.05 86.47 -92.74
CA ALA A 17 120.73 85.04 -92.85
C ALA A 17 120.80 84.32 -91.50
N ALA A 18 121.83 84.57 -90.69
CA ALA A 18 121.95 83.98 -89.35
C ALA A 18 120.89 84.52 -88.36
N LEU A 19 120.42 85.76 -88.54
CA LEU A 19 119.28 86.29 -87.78
C LEU A 19 117.97 85.66 -88.24
N GLU A 20 117.77 85.46 -89.54
CA GLU A 20 116.61 84.81 -90.14
C GLU A 20 116.54 83.33 -89.72
N GLU A 21 117.67 82.62 -89.74
CA GLU A 21 117.86 81.27 -89.21
C GLU A 21 117.53 81.21 -87.71
N ALA A 22 118.16 82.03 -86.86
CA ALA A 22 117.89 82.06 -85.42
C ALA A 22 116.44 82.49 -85.07
N THR A 23 115.79 83.30 -85.91
CA THR A 23 114.35 83.61 -85.73
C THR A 23 113.45 82.49 -86.23
N ALA A 24 113.80 81.77 -87.29
CA ALA A 24 113.11 80.58 -87.74
C ALA A 24 113.21 79.45 -86.71
N GLU A 25 114.40 79.18 -86.15
CA GLU A 25 114.61 78.26 -85.03
C GLU A 25 113.78 78.67 -83.81
N LYS A 26 113.75 79.95 -83.46
CA LYS A 26 112.93 80.46 -82.34
C LYS A 26 111.42 80.30 -82.59
N ILE A 27 110.96 80.52 -83.83
CA ILE A 27 109.56 80.29 -84.23
C ILE A 27 109.23 78.80 -84.18
N GLN A 28 110.11 77.93 -84.69
CA GLN A 28 109.96 76.48 -84.65
C GLN A 28 109.95 75.96 -83.21
N ALA A 29 110.84 76.46 -82.34
CA ALA A 29 110.85 76.13 -80.92
C ALA A 29 109.57 76.60 -80.20
N ALA A 30 109.03 77.77 -80.56
CA ALA A 30 107.75 78.24 -80.03
C ALA A 30 106.56 77.41 -80.55
N GLN A 31 106.56 77.00 -81.82
CA GLN A 31 105.54 76.11 -82.41
C GLN A 31 105.58 74.71 -81.79
N MET A 32 106.77 74.13 -81.63
CA MET A 32 106.98 72.84 -80.94
C MET A 32 106.61 72.94 -79.45
N GLY A 33 106.90 74.08 -78.80
CA GLY A 33 106.49 74.36 -77.43
C GLY A 33 104.97 74.46 -77.27
N LEU A 34 104.29 75.13 -78.21
CA LEU A 34 102.83 75.21 -78.26
C LEU A 34 102.20 73.84 -78.53
N GLN A 35 102.69 73.09 -79.52
CA GLN A 35 102.25 71.72 -79.80
C GLN A 35 102.45 70.80 -78.57
N THR A 36 103.57 70.95 -77.84
CA THR A 36 103.83 70.20 -76.61
C THR A 36 102.87 70.61 -75.48
N LEU A 37 102.46 71.88 -75.42
CA LEU A 37 101.47 72.37 -74.45
C LEU A 37 100.06 71.87 -74.78
N ASP A 38 99.67 71.87 -76.06
CA ASP A 38 98.39 71.37 -76.54
C ASP A 38 98.30 69.84 -76.35
N ASP A 39 99.37 69.10 -76.64
CA ASP A 39 99.45 67.67 -76.36
C ASP A 39 99.45 67.37 -74.85
N LYS A 40 100.12 68.20 -74.05
CA LYS A 40 100.05 68.11 -72.59
C LYS A 40 98.60 68.29 -72.10
N GLN A 41 97.92 69.36 -72.51
CA GLN A 41 96.50 69.60 -72.15
C GLN A 41 95.60 68.45 -72.62
N ARG A 42 95.83 67.93 -73.83
CA ARG A 42 95.11 66.78 -74.38
C ARG A 42 95.36 65.48 -73.59
N VAL A 43 96.54 65.31 -73.02
CA VAL A 43 96.85 64.20 -72.10
C VAL A 43 96.22 64.43 -70.73
N GLU A 44 96.32 65.63 -70.15
CA GLU A 44 95.71 65.98 -68.86
C GLU A 44 94.18 65.81 -68.90
N MET A 45 93.50 66.26 -69.96
CA MET A 45 92.06 65.99 -70.17
C MET A 45 91.73 64.50 -70.26
N LYS A 46 92.55 63.70 -70.96
CA LYS A 46 92.35 62.24 -71.05
C LYS A 46 92.60 61.54 -69.71
N LEU A 47 93.55 62.03 -68.92
CA LEU A 47 93.89 61.51 -67.60
C LEU A 47 92.72 61.78 -66.64
N ALA A 48 92.24 63.03 -66.58
CA ALA A 48 91.05 63.40 -65.79
C ALA A 48 89.79 62.61 -66.20
N GLN A 49 89.53 62.42 -67.50
CA GLN A 49 88.42 61.60 -67.99
C GLN A 49 88.58 60.10 -67.69
N LEU A 50 89.80 59.61 -67.50
CA LEU A 50 90.08 58.23 -67.12
C LEU A 50 89.95 58.05 -65.60
N GLU A 51 90.39 59.04 -64.81
CA GLU A 51 90.17 59.11 -63.37
C GLU A 51 88.68 59.20 -63.04
N GLU A 52 87.91 60.05 -63.71
CA GLU A 52 86.45 60.15 -63.57
C GLU A 52 85.79 58.78 -63.82
N LYS A 53 86.12 58.12 -64.94
CA LYS A 53 85.61 56.77 -65.26
C LYS A 53 86.05 55.71 -64.25
N TYR A 54 87.26 55.81 -63.72
CA TYR A 54 87.76 54.91 -62.69
C TYR A 54 87.03 55.10 -61.35
N GLN A 55 86.76 56.34 -60.94
CA GLN A 55 85.96 56.64 -59.75
C GLN A 55 84.49 56.21 -59.92
N MET A 56 83.89 56.44 -61.10
CA MET A 56 82.56 55.91 -61.42
C MET A 56 82.51 54.39 -61.35
N ALA A 57 83.50 53.69 -61.94
CA ALA A 57 83.59 52.24 -61.89
C ALA A 57 83.82 51.71 -60.46
N LEU A 58 84.60 52.40 -59.62
CA LEU A 58 84.74 52.05 -58.20
C LEU A 58 83.41 52.19 -57.46
N ILE A 59 82.66 53.27 -57.67
CA ILE A 59 81.34 53.49 -57.05
C ILE A 59 80.32 52.45 -57.54
N GLU A 60 80.36 52.06 -58.82
CA GLU A 60 79.52 51.00 -59.38
C GLU A 60 79.88 49.61 -58.79
N ILE A 61 81.17 49.30 -58.66
CA ILE A 61 81.66 48.08 -58.00
C ILE A 61 81.28 48.07 -56.51
N GLU A 62 81.36 49.19 -55.80
CA GLU A 62 80.95 49.26 -54.40
C GLU A 62 79.44 49.08 -54.25
N ASN A 63 78.63 49.80 -55.04
CA ASN A 63 77.17 49.69 -55.03
C ASN A 63 76.70 48.27 -55.36
N THR A 64 77.26 47.64 -56.40
CA THR A 64 76.93 46.24 -56.76
C THR A 64 77.38 45.24 -55.70
N ASN A 65 78.51 45.47 -55.00
CA ASN A 65 78.90 44.65 -53.85
C ASN A 65 77.97 44.84 -52.64
N GLN A 66 77.53 46.07 -52.35
CA GLN A 66 76.56 46.35 -51.29
C GLN A 66 75.20 45.68 -51.59
N GLN A 67 74.72 45.78 -52.83
CA GLN A 67 73.51 45.08 -53.29
C GLN A 67 73.66 43.55 -53.18
N LEU A 68 74.79 42.98 -53.61
CA LEU A 68 75.06 41.55 -53.48
C LEU A 68 75.12 41.10 -52.01
N GLN A 69 75.69 41.93 -51.12
CA GLN A 69 75.74 41.64 -49.69
C GLN A 69 74.34 41.70 -49.05
N ASN A 70 73.51 42.66 -49.45
CA ASN A 70 72.14 42.78 -48.96
C ASN A 70 71.27 41.61 -49.47
N TYR A 71 71.32 41.28 -50.76
CA TYR A 71 70.63 40.12 -51.31
C TYR A 71 71.05 38.79 -50.64
N ARG A 72 72.33 38.66 -50.25
CA ARG A 72 72.81 37.52 -49.44
C ARG A 72 72.23 37.51 -48.01
N LYS A 73 72.15 38.67 -47.35
CA LYS A 73 71.51 38.81 -46.02
C LYS A 73 70.01 38.48 -46.10
N GLU A 74 69.31 39.07 -47.06
CA GLU A 74 67.88 38.86 -47.33
C GLU A 74 67.58 37.39 -47.60
N ARG A 75 68.32 36.73 -48.51
CA ARG A 75 68.16 35.30 -48.79
C ARG A 75 68.47 34.43 -47.56
N SER A 76 69.46 34.81 -46.73
CA SER A 76 69.76 34.10 -45.49
C SER A 76 68.66 34.28 -44.44
N HIS A 77 68.09 35.49 -44.32
CA HIS A 77 66.97 35.77 -43.43
C HIS A 77 65.68 35.09 -43.89
N ALA A 78 65.41 35.04 -45.19
CA ALA A 78 64.26 34.33 -45.74
C ALA A 78 64.39 32.81 -45.54
N ALA A 79 65.59 32.24 -45.64
CA ALA A 79 65.84 30.84 -45.32
C ALA A 79 65.67 30.55 -43.81
N LEU A 80 66.26 31.36 -42.93
CA LEU A 80 66.09 31.25 -41.48
C LEU A 80 64.63 31.40 -41.07
N SER A 81 63.95 32.46 -41.51
CA SER A 81 62.52 32.69 -41.24
C SER A 81 61.62 31.59 -41.80
N GLY A 82 62.04 30.89 -42.87
CA GLY A 82 61.36 29.70 -43.37
C GLY A 82 61.49 28.52 -42.39
N PHE A 83 62.70 28.23 -41.91
CA PHE A 83 62.93 27.21 -40.89
C PHE A 83 62.26 27.55 -39.54
N ASP A 84 62.33 28.80 -39.08
CA ASP A 84 61.69 29.26 -37.85
C ASP A 84 60.16 29.11 -37.92
N HIS A 85 59.58 29.38 -39.09
CA HIS A 85 58.15 29.18 -39.36
C HIS A 85 57.78 27.70 -39.43
N GLU A 86 58.57 26.87 -40.12
CA GLU A 86 58.37 25.42 -40.18
C GLU A 86 58.49 24.77 -38.79
N GLU A 87 59.49 25.16 -37.98
CA GLU A 87 59.65 24.69 -36.61
C GLU A 87 58.47 25.15 -35.71
N THR A 88 57.93 26.34 -35.95
CA THR A 88 56.74 26.83 -35.25
C THR A 88 55.50 26.01 -35.61
N LEU A 89 55.27 25.72 -36.90
CA LEU A 89 54.19 24.85 -37.37
C LEU A 89 54.34 23.40 -36.84
N LEU A 90 55.57 22.88 -36.75
CA LEU A 90 55.85 21.56 -36.17
C LEU A 90 55.59 21.52 -34.66
N LYS A 91 55.93 22.59 -33.91
CA LYS A 91 55.58 22.73 -32.48
C LYS A 91 54.06 22.83 -32.29
N GLU A 92 53.37 23.59 -33.13
CA GLU A 92 51.93 23.81 -33.04
C GLU A 92 51.13 22.54 -33.42
N THR A 93 51.53 21.83 -34.48
CA THR A 93 50.92 20.53 -34.86
C THR A 93 51.20 19.45 -33.83
N SER A 94 52.41 19.38 -33.28
CA SER A 94 52.75 18.49 -32.15
C SER A 94 51.92 18.81 -30.89
N GLY A 95 51.72 20.10 -30.57
CA GLY A 95 50.85 20.54 -29.49
C GLY A 95 49.38 20.15 -29.70
N ARG A 96 48.84 20.36 -30.91
CA ARG A 96 47.50 19.90 -31.30
C ARG A 96 47.38 18.37 -31.18
N GLU A 97 48.36 17.61 -31.66
CA GLU A 97 48.37 16.14 -31.56
C GLU A 97 48.42 15.67 -30.10
N ALA A 98 49.19 16.34 -29.25
CA ALA A 98 49.23 16.06 -27.81
C ALA A 98 47.87 16.31 -27.13
N MET A 99 47.22 17.44 -27.41
CA MET A 99 45.87 17.73 -26.90
C MET A 99 44.82 16.72 -27.40
N PHE A 100 44.90 16.29 -28.67
CA PHE A 100 43.99 15.24 -29.16
C PHE A 100 44.26 13.88 -28.48
N LYS A 101 45.52 13.51 -28.23
CA LYS A 101 45.87 12.30 -27.46
C LYS A 101 45.36 12.35 -26.03
N GLU A 102 45.48 13.49 -25.35
CA GLU A 102 44.94 13.70 -24.00
C GLU A 102 43.42 13.60 -23.98
N ASN A 103 42.73 14.27 -24.93
CA ASN A 103 41.27 14.18 -25.04
C ASN A 103 40.78 12.75 -25.34
N ILE A 104 41.49 12.00 -26.19
CA ILE A 104 41.19 10.58 -26.43
C ILE A 104 41.37 9.76 -25.15
N ALA A 105 42.48 9.93 -24.42
CA ALA A 105 42.72 9.22 -23.17
C ALA A 105 41.68 9.56 -22.09
N ASN A 106 41.21 10.81 -22.03
CA ASN A 106 40.14 11.23 -21.12
C ASN A 106 38.81 10.56 -21.49
N LEU A 107 38.42 10.56 -22.77
CA LEU A 107 37.20 9.89 -23.26
C LEU A 107 37.25 8.36 -23.10
N GLU A 108 38.42 7.73 -23.26
CA GLU A 108 38.59 6.29 -23.00
C GLU A 108 38.43 5.94 -21.52
N ASN A 109 38.96 6.78 -20.62
CA ASN A 109 38.77 6.63 -19.17
C ASN A 109 37.31 6.88 -18.75
N GLU A 110 36.65 7.90 -19.31
CA GLU A 110 35.23 8.16 -19.07
C GLU A 110 34.36 6.98 -19.53
N LYS A 111 34.56 6.50 -20.77
CA LYS A 111 33.91 5.30 -21.31
C LYS A 111 34.13 4.07 -20.43
N LYS A 112 35.34 3.88 -19.89
CA LYS A 112 35.68 2.78 -18.98
C LYS A 112 34.95 2.91 -17.64
N ASN A 113 34.84 4.13 -17.09
CA ASN A 113 34.10 4.40 -15.86
C ASN A 113 32.59 4.16 -16.05
N LEU A 114 32.01 4.66 -17.14
CA LEU A 114 30.61 4.43 -17.51
C LEU A 114 30.31 2.93 -17.70
N LEU A 115 31.21 2.15 -18.29
CA LEU A 115 31.05 0.69 -18.40
C LEU A 115 31.09 -0.02 -17.05
N LEU A 116 31.89 0.46 -16.09
CA LEU A 116 31.91 -0.06 -14.72
C LEU A 116 30.62 0.32 -13.95
N GLU A 117 30.14 1.55 -14.12
CA GLU A 117 28.88 2.03 -13.54
C GLU A 117 27.67 1.25 -14.09
N VAL A 118 27.55 1.11 -15.42
CA VAL A 118 26.51 0.30 -16.07
C VAL A 118 26.55 -1.16 -15.59
N LYS A 119 27.74 -1.74 -15.36
CA LYS A 119 27.85 -3.07 -14.75
C LYS A 119 27.35 -3.07 -13.29
N SER A 120 27.76 -2.10 -12.47
CA SER A 120 27.33 -1.95 -11.08
C SER A 120 25.81 -1.83 -10.96
N LEU A 121 25.21 -0.96 -11.77
CA LEU A 121 23.75 -0.79 -11.88
C LEU A 121 23.06 -2.07 -12.40
N SER A 122 23.68 -2.80 -13.34
CA SER A 122 23.17 -4.10 -13.80
C SER A 122 23.16 -5.15 -12.68
N ASP A 123 24.22 -5.22 -11.87
CA ASP A 123 24.34 -6.21 -10.79
C ASP A 123 23.45 -5.86 -9.59
N GLU A 124 23.28 -4.56 -9.25
CA GLU A 124 22.29 -4.11 -8.26
C GLU A 124 20.84 -4.33 -8.76
N ASN A 125 20.55 -4.11 -10.03
CA ASN A 125 19.22 -4.38 -10.59
C ASN A 125 18.89 -5.90 -10.54
N LYS A 126 19.87 -6.79 -10.76
CA LYS A 126 19.69 -8.24 -10.52
C LYS A 126 19.38 -8.54 -9.04
N ARG A 127 20.11 -7.91 -8.11
CA ARG A 127 19.89 -8.04 -6.65
C ARG A 127 18.49 -7.57 -6.24
N LEU A 128 18.04 -6.43 -6.74
CA LEU A 128 16.69 -5.89 -6.48
C LEU A 128 15.59 -6.81 -7.05
N ASN A 129 15.79 -7.39 -8.25
CA ASN A 129 14.87 -8.37 -8.81
C ASN A 129 14.81 -9.67 -7.99
N GLN A 130 15.93 -10.14 -7.43
CA GLN A 130 15.92 -11.28 -6.50
C GLN A 130 15.12 -10.94 -5.23
N ILE A 131 15.39 -9.80 -4.60
CA ILE A 131 14.68 -9.36 -3.38
C ILE A 131 13.18 -9.19 -3.66
N TYR A 132 12.80 -8.69 -4.84
CA TYR A 132 11.42 -8.62 -5.28
C TYR A 132 10.78 -10.02 -5.42
N ALA A 133 11.45 -10.96 -6.08
CA ALA A 133 10.97 -12.34 -6.22
C ALA A 133 10.78 -13.04 -4.86
N GLU A 134 11.77 -12.94 -3.96
CA GLU A 134 11.65 -13.46 -2.59
C GLU A 134 10.52 -12.80 -1.78
N THR A 135 10.24 -11.52 -2.03
CA THR A 135 9.14 -10.79 -1.37
C THR A 135 7.78 -11.21 -1.93
N MET A 136 7.68 -11.45 -3.24
CA MET A 136 6.50 -12.00 -3.88
C MET A 136 6.17 -13.41 -3.37
N GLU A 137 7.18 -14.28 -3.22
CA GLU A 137 6.99 -15.61 -2.64
C GLU A 137 6.47 -15.53 -1.20
N LYS A 138 7.09 -14.68 -0.36
CA LYS A 138 6.63 -14.43 1.02
C LYS A 138 5.19 -13.90 1.06
N ALA A 139 4.79 -13.06 0.10
CA ALA A 139 3.41 -12.57 -0.02
C ALA A 139 2.42 -13.68 -0.42
N GLU A 140 2.79 -14.57 -1.34
CA GLU A 140 1.96 -15.74 -1.71
C GLU A 140 1.81 -16.71 -0.54
N GLN A 141 2.91 -17.03 0.16
CA GLN A 141 2.88 -17.86 1.37
C GLN A 141 1.96 -17.27 2.45
N LEU A 142 2.02 -15.94 2.68
CA LEU A 142 1.12 -15.24 3.60
C LEU A 142 -0.34 -15.27 3.13
N GLU A 143 -0.61 -15.21 1.82
CA GLU A 143 -1.99 -15.35 1.33
C GLU A 143 -2.51 -16.79 1.49
N ILE A 144 -1.68 -17.81 1.28
CA ILE A 144 -2.03 -19.21 1.55
C ILE A 144 -2.36 -19.40 3.03
N GLN A 145 -1.55 -18.85 3.95
CA GLN A 145 -1.85 -18.85 5.38
C GLN A 145 -3.16 -18.12 5.70
N ARG A 146 -3.39 -16.92 5.12
CA ARG A 146 -4.66 -16.18 5.25
C ARG A 146 -5.87 -17.01 4.81
N LYS A 147 -5.77 -17.72 3.69
CA LYS A 147 -6.83 -18.61 3.17
C LYS A 147 -7.07 -19.80 4.12
N LYS A 148 -6.00 -20.39 4.67
CA LYS A 148 -6.08 -21.46 5.70
C LYS A 148 -6.81 -20.99 6.96
N TYR A 149 -6.37 -19.89 7.59
CA TYR A 149 -7.00 -19.36 8.80
C TYR A 149 -8.44 -18.87 8.55
N HIS A 150 -8.76 -18.36 7.36
CA HIS A 150 -10.14 -18.01 7.01
C HIS A 150 -11.07 -19.23 6.94
N ASN A 151 -10.58 -20.36 6.40
CA ASN A 151 -11.33 -21.61 6.38
C ASN A 151 -11.51 -22.19 7.78
N GLU A 152 -10.43 -22.22 8.59
CA GLU A 152 -10.49 -22.66 10.00
C GLU A 152 -11.48 -21.84 10.83
N LEU A 153 -11.48 -20.50 10.67
CA LEU A 153 -12.43 -19.62 11.34
C LEU A 153 -13.88 -19.86 10.86
N LYS A 154 -14.09 -20.19 9.58
CA LYS A 154 -15.40 -20.56 9.05
C LYS A 154 -15.89 -21.90 9.60
N GLU A 155 -15.02 -22.90 9.70
CA GLU A 155 -15.33 -24.21 10.30
C GLU A 155 -15.64 -24.09 11.80
N LEU A 156 -14.83 -23.31 12.54
CA LEU A 156 -15.08 -22.99 13.95
C LEU A 156 -16.44 -22.29 14.14
N LYS A 157 -16.79 -21.32 13.29
CA LYS A 157 -18.08 -20.64 13.36
C LYS A 157 -19.27 -21.56 13.07
N VAL A 158 -19.14 -22.51 12.14
CA VAL A 158 -20.18 -23.53 11.89
C VAL A 158 -20.30 -24.48 13.08
N ARG A 159 -19.18 -24.87 13.69
CA ARG A 159 -19.16 -25.71 14.90
C ARG A 159 -19.77 -25.00 16.11
N GLU A 160 -19.48 -23.72 16.30
CA GLU A 160 -20.07 -22.86 17.33
C GLU A 160 -21.59 -22.73 17.13
N GLN A 161 -22.04 -22.50 15.89
CA GLN A 161 -23.47 -22.44 15.56
C GLN A 161 -24.18 -23.78 15.82
N GLN A 162 -23.54 -24.91 15.52
CA GLN A 162 -24.10 -26.24 15.84
C GLN A 162 -24.20 -26.44 17.36
N LEU A 163 -23.11 -26.21 18.10
CA LEU A 163 -23.12 -26.35 19.57
C LEU A 163 -24.13 -25.42 20.24
N SER A 164 -24.36 -24.22 19.70
CA SER A 164 -25.43 -23.33 20.17
C SER A 164 -26.83 -23.87 19.87
N ALA A 165 -27.04 -24.60 18.77
CA ALA A 165 -28.31 -25.27 18.49
C ALA A 165 -28.51 -26.46 19.43
N ASP A 166 -27.47 -27.29 19.63
CA ASP A 166 -27.47 -28.43 20.55
C ASP A 166 -27.80 -27.99 21.99
N VAL A 167 -27.24 -26.86 22.44
CA VAL A 167 -27.54 -26.25 23.75
C VAL A 167 -28.99 -25.77 23.84
N ASN A 168 -29.51 -25.10 22.81
CA ASN A 168 -30.91 -24.64 22.79
C ASN A 168 -31.89 -25.82 22.85
N GLU A 169 -31.62 -26.93 22.14
CA GLU A 169 -32.42 -28.16 22.20
C GLU A 169 -32.45 -28.76 23.62
N LEU A 170 -31.28 -28.83 24.27
CA LEU A 170 -31.18 -29.26 25.68
C LEU A 170 -31.88 -28.32 26.66
N GLU A 171 -31.91 -27.00 26.40
CA GLU A 171 -32.69 -26.05 27.19
C GLU A 171 -34.21 -26.24 27.01
N GLU A 172 -34.68 -26.49 25.78
CA GLU A 172 -36.08 -26.81 25.50
C GLU A 172 -36.52 -28.14 26.15
N GLU A 173 -35.68 -29.19 26.09
CA GLU A 173 -35.91 -30.44 26.80
C GLU A 173 -35.98 -30.24 28.32
N ASN A 174 -35.04 -29.48 28.89
CA ASN A 174 -35.02 -29.19 30.32
C ASN A 174 -36.27 -28.41 30.77
N ILE A 175 -36.71 -27.41 29.99
CA ILE A 175 -37.96 -26.69 30.21
C ILE A 175 -39.18 -27.63 30.09
N SER A 176 -39.17 -28.58 29.16
CA SER A 176 -40.22 -29.61 29.03
C SER A 176 -40.28 -30.52 30.26
N LEU A 177 -39.13 -31.04 30.72
CA LEU A 177 -39.02 -31.86 31.92
C LEU A 177 -39.44 -31.10 33.18
N GLN A 178 -39.07 -29.83 33.34
CA GLN A 178 -39.51 -28.98 34.45
C GLN A 178 -41.04 -28.78 34.45
N LYS A 179 -41.67 -28.61 33.28
CA LYS A 179 -43.13 -28.55 33.14
C LYS A 179 -43.78 -29.88 33.54
N GLN A 180 -43.23 -31.01 33.09
CA GLN A 180 -43.71 -32.35 33.46
C GLN A 180 -43.59 -32.62 34.96
N ILE A 181 -42.44 -32.32 35.58
CA ILE A 181 -42.20 -32.43 37.03
C ILE A 181 -43.18 -31.55 37.81
N SER A 182 -43.46 -30.33 37.33
CA SER A 182 -44.42 -29.42 37.97
C SER A 182 -45.85 -29.94 37.89
N SER A 183 -46.24 -30.51 36.74
CA SER A 183 -47.54 -31.17 36.56
C SER A 183 -47.68 -32.40 37.47
N LEU A 184 -46.65 -33.25 37.56
CA LEU A 184 -46.64 -34.41 38.44
C LEU A 184 -46.70 -34.03 39.92
N LYS A 185 -45.99 -32.97 40.35
CA LYS A 185 -46.10 -32.42 41.72
C LYS A 185 -47.51 -31.93 42.03
N MET A 186 -48.15 -31.22 41.09
CA MET A 186 -49.54 -30.77 41.24
C MET A 186 -50.50 -31.97 41.34
N GLY A 187 -50.32 -33.00 40.51
CA GLY A 187 -51.06 -34.26 40.58
C GLY A 187 -50.86 -35.01 41.90
N GLN A 188 -49.64 -35.03 42.43
CA GLN A 188 -49.32 -35.65 43.73
C GLN A 188 -50.00 -34.91 44.90
N VAL A 189 -50.03 -33.58 44.87
CA VAL A 189 -50.78 -32.79 45.88
C VAL A 189 -52.28 -33.06 45.79
N GLY A 190 -52.83 -33.16 44.58
CA GLY A 190 -54.22 -33.58 44.38
C GLY A 190 -54.51 -34.99 44.92
N PHE A 191 -53.63 -35.95 44.64
CA PHE A 191 -53.74 -37.31 45.15
C PHE A 191 -53.72 -37.36 46.69
N GLU A 192 -52.71 -36.75 47.33
CA GLU A 192 -52.64 -36.71 48.81
C GLU A 192 -53.84 -35.98 49.43
N SER A 193 -54.37 -34.94 48.79
CA SER A 193 -55.62 -34.29 49.22
C SER A 193 -56.82 -35.25 49.16
N THR A 194 -57.04 -35.96 48.05
CA THR A 194 -58.13 -36.95 47.94
C THR A 194 -57.96 -38.11 48.91
N LYS A 195 -56.72 -38.56 49.15
CA LYS A 195 -56.36 -39.62 50.10
C LYS A 195 -56.62 -39.22 51.55
N MET A 196 -56.43 -37.95 51.92
CA MET A 196 -56.83 -37.43 53.23
C MET A 196 -58.35 -37.35 53.40
N GLU A 197 -59.09 -36.97 52.35
CA GLU A 197 -60.57 -36.98 52.40
C GLU A 197 -61.13 -38.41 52.46
N VAL A 198 -60.54 -39.37 51.73
CA VAL A 198 -60.90 -40.79 51.85
C VAL A 198 -60.66 -41.32 53.27
N LYS A 199 -59.56 -40.95 53.93
CA LYS A 199 -59.32 -41.27 55.35
C LYS A 199 -60.40 -40.67 56.25
N ARG A 200 -60.68 -39.37 56.12
CA ARG A 200 -61.71 -38.67 56.90
C ARG A 200 -63.09 -39.33 56.76
N LEU A 201 -63.46 -39.74 55.55
CA LEU A 201 -64.69 -40.50 55.27
C LEU A 201 -64.65 -41.93 55.82
N THR A 202 -63.48 -42.55 55.94
CA THR A 202 -63.31 -43.89 56.53
C THR A 202 -63.46 -43.82 58.04
N GLU A 203 -62.83 -42.84 58.69
CA GLU A 203 -62.98 -42.53 60.12
C GLU A 203 -64.45 -42.21 60.47
N GLU A 204 -65.15 -41.45 59.62
CA GLU A 204 -66.58 -41.17 59.74
C GLU A 204 -67.44 -42.46 59.63
N VAL A 205 -67.10 -43.36 58.70
CA VAL A 205 -67.75 -44.68 58.56
C VAL A 205 -67.46 -45.60 59.75
N GLU A 206 -66.24 -45.62 60.29
CA GLU A 206 -65.88 -46.39 61.48
C GLU A 206 -66.68 -45.93 62.72
N VAL A 207 -66.86 -44.62 62.90
CA VAL A 207 -67.73 -44.08 63.96
C VAL A 207 -69.19 -44.51 63.78
N TYR A 208 -69.71 -44.50 62.54
CA TYR A 208 -71.07 -45.01 62.27
C TYR A 208 -71.19 -46.53 62.48
N GLN A 209 -70.13 -47.31 62.22
CA GLN A 209 -70.10 -48.74 62.53
C GLN A 209 -70.12 -48.98 64.04
N MET A 210 -69.26 -48.30 64.81
CA MET A 210 -69.24 -48.40 66.27
C MET A 210 -70.60 -48.04 66.91
N ALA A 211 -71.26 -46.97 66.44
CA ALA A 211 -72.59 -46.61 66.91
C ALA A 211 -73.67 -47.65 66.52
N THR A 212 -73.51 -48.30 65.36
CA THR A 212 -74.39 -49.39 64.92
C THR A 212 -74.19 -50.65 65.78
N ASP A 213 -72.95 -50.98 66.14
CA ASP A 213 -72.62 -52.13 66.98
C ASP A 213 -72.99 -51.91 68.45
N GLU A 214 -72.88 -50.69 68.97
CA GLU A 214 -73.44 -50.32 70.28
C GLU A 214 -74.97 -50.46 70.28
N ALA A 215 -75.66 -49.97 69.24
CA ALA A 215 -77.11 -50.15 69.10
C ALA A 215 -77.51 -51.64 68.97
N ASN A 216 -76.74 -52.46 68.25
CA ASN A 216 -76.92 -53.91 68.19
C ASN A 216 -76.68 -54.57 69.55
N HIS A 217 -75.67 -54.16 70.31
CA HIS A 217 -75.36 -54.70 71.63
C HIS A 217 -76.46 -54.36 72.65
N LEU A 218 -76.95 -53.12 72.65
CA LEU A 218 -78.11 -52.70 73.44
C LEU A 218 -79.37 -53.48 73.05
N ARG A 219 -79.59 -53.75 71.76
CA ARG A 219 -80.69 -54.61 71.29
C ARG A 219 -80.54 -56.05 71.81
N LEU A 220 -79.35 -56.64 71.74
CA LEU A 220 -79.07 -57.99 72.26
C LEU A 220 -79.24 -58.08 73.79
N ILE A 221 -78.91 -57.01 74.54
CA ILE A 221 -79.19 -56.94 75.98
C ILE A 221 -80.70 -56.87 76.24
N ALA A 222 -81.44 -56.07 75.49
CA ALA A 222 -82.91 -55.99 75.62
C ALA A 222 -83.60 -57.31 75.21
N GLU A 223 -83.12 -57.98 74.16
CA GLU A 223 -83.54 -59.32 73.74
C GLU A 223 -83.27 -60.34 74.85
N ARG A 224 -82.06 -60.36 75.44
CA ARG A 224 -81.75 -61.25 76.58
C ARG A 224 -82.58 -60.92 77.83
N GLN A 225 -82.80 -59.65 78.17
CA GLN A 225 -83.63 -59.28 79.32
C GLN A 225 -85.09 -59.71 79.13
N LEU A 226 -85.59 -59.67 77.89
CA LEU A 226 -86.89 -60.24 77.54
C LEU A 226 -86.90 -61.77 77.71
N GLU A 227 -85.87 -62.47 77.22
CA GLU A 227 -85.72 -63.93 77.39
C GLU A 227 -85.58 -64.33 78.87
N GLU A 228 -84.80 -63.61 79.67
CA GLU A 228 -84.63 -63.85 81.10
C GLU A 228 -85.93 -63.61 81.87
N ALA A 229 -86.70 -62.56 81.54
CA ALA A 229 -88.03 -62.34 82.12
C ALA A 229 -89.03 -63.44 81.73
N LEU A 230 -88.99 -63.92 80.48
CA LEU A 230 -89.80 -65.05 80.02
C LEU A 230 -89.38 -66.38 80.68
N GLN A 231 -88.07 -66.61 80.84
CA GLN A 231 -87.54 -67.78 81.56
C GLN A 231 -87.85 -67.73 83.05
N GLN A 232 -87.81 -66.57 83.71
CA GLN A 232 -88.24 -66.42 85.10
C GLN A 232 -89.75 -66.70 85.23
N ALA A 233 -90.58 -66.20 84.32
CA ALA A 233 -92.01 -66.52 84.30
C ALA A 233 -92.28 -68.01 84.04
N GLN A 234 -91.45 -68.69 83.23
CA GLN A 234 -91.50 -70.14 83.04
C GLN A 234 -91.00 -70.91 84.27
N GLN A 235 -89.89 -70.49 84.89
CA GLN A 235 -89.35 -71.10 86.11
C GLN A 235 -90.31 -70.93 87.29
N GLU A 236 -91.00 -69.79 87.44
CA GLU A 236 -92.09 -69.64 88.40
C GLU A 236 -93.21 -70.66 88.16
N ARG A 237 -93.58 -70.90 86.89
CA ARG A 237 -94.60 -71.88 86.50
C ARG A 237 -94.13 -73.32 86.75
N GLU A 238 -92.85 -73.61 86.53
CA GLU A 238 -92.24 -74.91 86.75
C GLU A 238 -91.97 -75.17 88.23
N GLN A 239 -91.59 -74.17 89.04
CA GLN A 239 -91.51 -74.27 90.51
C GLN A 239 -92.91 -74.51 91.10
N LYS A 240 -93.95 -73.83 90.62
CA LYS A 240 -95.35 -74.11 90.99
C LYS A 240 -95.80 -75.54 90.61
N LEU A 241 -95.14 -76.16 89.62
CA LEU A 241 -95.30 -77.59 89.30
C LEU A 241 -94.38 -78.50 90.14
N SER A 242 -93.18 -78.06 90.47
CA SER A 242 -92.19 -78.82 91.25
C SER A 242 -92.62 -78.93 92.71
N TYR A 243 -93.09 -77.85 93.34
CA TYR A 243 -93.66 -77.91 94.70
C TYR A 243 -94.91 -78.80 94.78
N LYS A 244 -95.63 -79.00 93.67
CA LYS A 244 -96.71 -79.98 93.57
C LYS A 244 -96.18 -81.44 93.51
N ASN A 245 -95.04 -81.67 92.85
CA ASN A 245 -94.44 -83.00 92.68
C ASN A 245 -93.50 -83.40 93.84
N GLU A 246 -92.83 -82.45 94.49
CA GLU A 246 -91.94 -82.68 95.64
C GLU A 246 -92.74 -83.02 96.91
N LEU A 247 -93.98 -82.51 96.99
CA LEU A 247 -95.03 -83.00 97.89
C LEU A 247 -95.36 -84.50 97.67
N GLU A 248 -94.97 -85.08 96.53
CA GLU A 248 -95.04 -86.52 96.26
C GLU A 248 -93.69 -87.23 96.51
N PHE A 249 -92.55 -86.59 96.28
CA PHE A 249 -91.21 -87.20 96.42
C PHE A 249 -90.60 -87.14 97.83
N LEU A 250 -90.93 -86.15 98.67
CA LEU A 250 -90.52 -86.17 100.09
C LEU A 250 -91.11 -87.36 100.86
N LYS A 251 -92.19 -87.97 100.34
CA LYS A 251 -92.73 -89.26 100.81
C LYS A 251 -91.85 -90.48 100.50
N ILE A 252 -90.72 -90.29 99.79
CA ILE A 252 -89.91 -91.36 99.19
C ILE A 252 -88.43 -91.26 99.60
N SER A 253 -87.86 -90.05 99.79
CA SER A 253 -86.40 -89.87 99.88
C SER A 253 -85.81 -89.67 101.28
N GLU A 254 -86.59 -89.67 102.37
CA GLU A 254 -86.02 -89.76 103.73
C GLU A 254 -85.24 -91.06 103.97
N HIS A 255 -85.42 -92.07 103.09
CA HIS A 255 -84.87 -93.40 103.21
C HIS A 255 -83.36 -93.56 102.87
N LYS A 256 -82.62 -92.50 102.47
CA LYS A 256 -81.21 -92.67 102.05
C LYS A 256 -80.32 -91.42 102.15
N ASN A 257 -79.02 -91.68 102.33
CA ASN A 257 -77.85 -90.77 102.22
C ASN A 257 -77.57 -89.80 103.40
N GLN A 258 -76.88 -90.34 104.41
CA GLN A 258 -75.85 -89.62 105.20
C GLN A 258 -74.47 -90.28 104.88
N LEU A 259 -73.32 -89.60 105.12
CA LEU A 259 -71.90 -89.93 104.71
C LEU A 259 -71.52 -89.52 103.25
N ASP A 260 -70.30 -89.08 102.81
CA ASP A 260 -68.96 -88.66 103.38
C ASP A 260 -68.05 -87.86 102.34
N MET A 261 -66.83 -87.29 102.66
CA MET A 261 -66.06 -86.27 101.80
C MET A 261 -64.49 -85.93 102.08
N LEU A 262 -63.71 -85.28 101.13
CA LEU A 262 -62.37 -84.48 101.16
C LEU A 262 -60.92 -85.16 100.90
N LEU A 263 -59.68 -84.58 100.63
CA LEU A 263 -58.93 -83.24 100.46
C LEU A 263 -57.50 -83.28 99.66
N GLU A 264 -56.54 -82.28 99.67
CA GLU A 264 -55.52 -81.93 98.56
C GLU A 264 -54.17 -81.01 98.78
N MET A 265 -53.40 -80.55 97.70
CA MET A 265 -52.34 -79.41 97.42
C MET A 265 -50.74 -79.45 97.65
N HIS A 266 -49.71 -78.60 97.18
CA HIS A 266 -49.30 -77.69 95.99
C HIS A 266 -47.83 -76.95 96.01
N ASP A 267 -47.31 -76.19 94.95
CA ASP A 267 -46.30 -75.00 94.81
C ASP A 267 -44.88 -74.90 93.98
N LYS A 268 -44.17 -73.71 93.75
CA LYS A 268 -43.04 -73.36 92.70
C LYS A 268 -42.16 -71.97 92.72
N SER A 269 -41.00 -71.75 91.95
CA SER A 269 -40.08 -70.48 91.79
C SER A 269 -38.91 -70.53 90.66
N GLY A 270 -37.97 -69.62 90.14
CA GLY A 270 -37.55 -68.12 90.06
C GLY A 270 -36.02 -67.70 89.62
N ASN A 271 -35.61 -66.63 88.81
CA ASN A 271 -34.16 -66.12 88.47
C ASN A 271 -33.87 -64.71 87.66
N ASN A 272 -32.60 -64.17 87.38
CA ASN A 272 -32.18 -62.76 86.84
C ASN A 272 -30.77 -62.47 86.04
N ASN A 273 -30.46 -61.29 85.34
CA ASN A 273 -29.08 -60.80 84.78
C ASN A 273 -28.75 -59.27 84.27
N SER A 274 -27.68 -58.93 83.42
CA SER A 274 -26.96 -57.58 83.09
C SER A 274 -26.37 -57.31 81.59
N ALA A 275 -25.54 -56.33 81.00
CA ALA A 275 -24.66 -55.07 81.20
C ALA A 275 -24.19 -54.25 79.86
N LEU A 276 -23.41 -53.08 79.80
CA LEU A 276 -23.05 -52.18 78.56
C LEU A 276 -22.02 -50.92 78.68
N ASN A 277 -21.54 -50.19 77.60
CA ASN A 277 -21.40 -48.64 77.45
C ASN A 277 -20.86 -47.90 76.14
N LYS A 278 -21.00 -46.52 76.00
CA LYS A 278 -20.88 -45.64 74.75
C LYS A 278 -20.82 -44.04 74.94
N PHE A 279 -20.44 -43.20 73.92
CA PHE A 279 -20.76 -41.73 73.62
C PHE A 279 -20.27 -40.50 74.51
N GLU A 280 -20.30 -39.16 74.17
CA GLU A 280 -20.05 -38.29 72.94
C GLU A 280 -20.14 -36.69 73.14
N LEU A 281 -19.64 -35.82 72.20
CA LEU A 281 -20.06 -34.41 71.76
C LEU A 281 -19.59 -32.99 72.34
N SER A 282 -19.30 -31.99 71.44
CA SER A 282 -19.68 -30.50 71.36
C SER A 282 -18.88 -29.21 71.85
N TYR A 283 -18.74 -28.23 70.90
CA TYR A 283 -18.88 -26.71 70.88
C TYR A 283 -18.01 -25.60 71.63
N ALA A 284 -17.78 -24.44 70.92
CA ALA A 284 -17.80 -22.99 71.33
C ALA A 284 -16.62 -22.03 70.90
N GLU A 285 -16.88 -20.70 70.87
CA GLU A 285 -16.09 -19.52 70.37
C GLU A 285 -15.75 -18.51 71.53
N PRO A 286 -15.23 -17.23 71.41
CA PRO A 286 -14.68 -16.39 70.29
C PRO A 286 -13.38 -15.54 70.58
N GLY A 287 -12.88 -14.71 69.63
CA GLY A 287 -12.35 -13.35 69.95
C GLY A 287 -11.01 -12.77 69.36
N SER A 288 -11.13 -11.62 68.63
CA SER A 288 -10.23 -10.42 68.55
C SER A 288 -8.85 -10.35 67.82
N SER A 289 -8.74 -9.40 66.85
CA SER A 289 -7.65 -8.41 66.54
C SER A 289 -6.14 -8.81 66.49
N ASP A 290 -5.24 -8.30 65.63
CA ASP A 290 -5.15 -7.00 64.91
C ASP A 290 -4.03 -7.00 63.80
N SER A 291 -3.81 -5.84 63.15
CA SER A 291 -2.61 -5.35 62.43
C SER A 291 -2.66 -5.26 60.89
N LEU A 292 -2.10 -4.18 60.35
CA LEU A 292 -2.20 -3.73 58.95
C LEU A 292 -0.84 -3.69 58.22
N GLY A 293 -0.89 -3.57 56.88
CA GLY A 293 0.17 -2.99 56.06
C GLY A 293 -0.30 -1.71 55.34
N GLY A 294 0.62 -0.97 54.72
CA GLY A 294 0.33 0.23 53.92
C GLY A 294 1.52 1.20 53.83
N GLN A 295 1.70 1.87 52.69
CA GLN A 295 2.88 2.70 52.40
C GLN A 295 2.56 3.82 51.38
N LEU A 296 3.27 4.97 51.46
CA LEU A 296 3.70 5.94 50.41
C LEU A 296 3.58 7.42 50.83
N VAL A 297 4.27 8.31 50.07
CA VAL A 297 4.36 9.80 50.20
C VAL A 297 5.25 10.30 51.38
N GLY A 298 6.20 11.26 51.28
CA GLY A 298 6.88 11.91 50.14
C GLY A 298 6.73 13.46 50.06
N GLY A 299 7.76 14.33 50.10
CA GLY A 299 9.18 14.18 50.48
C GLY A 299 10.17 15.10 49.70
N GLY A 300 10.88 16.04 50.36
CA GLY A 300 12.02 16.82 49.79
C GLY A 300 12.38 18.14 50.52
N ASN A 301 13.69 18.50 50.57
CA ASN A 301 14.27 19.87 50.56
C ASN A 301 15.83 19.87 50.69
N ASP A 302 16.48 21.04 50.66
CA ASP A 302 17.86 21.29 50.18
C ASP A 302 18.70 22.27 51.08
N LEU A 303 20.00 22.46 50.76
CA LEU A 303 20.94 23.63 50.97
C LEU A 303 22.35 23.36 51.59
N PHE A 304 23.40 23.69 50.79
CA PHE A 304 24.74 24.27 51.11
C PHE A 304 25.97 23.44 51.62
N SER A 305 27.17 24.04 51.46
CA SER A 305 28.48 23.38 51.34
C SER A 305 29.74 24.23 51.67
N GLU A 306 30.86 23.56 52.01
CA GLU A 306 32.30 23.95 51.99
C GLU A 306 32.93 25.06 52.89
N ILE A 307 34.12 24.76 53.45
CA ILE A 307 35.42 25.52 53.43
C ILE A 307 36.39 25.02 54.55
N SER A 308 37.72 25.03 54.31
CA SER A 308 38.78 24.85 55.34
C SER A 308 40.11 25.57 54.95
N ASN A 309 41.11 25.66 55.86
CA ASN A 309 42.13 26.74 55.86
C ASN A 309 43.58 26.36 56.32
N ASP A 310 44.52 27.33 56.25
CA ASP A 310 46.01 27.23 56.31
C ASP A 310 46.66 27.54 57.70
N ALA A 311 47.87 27.01 57.98
CA ALA A 311 48.64 27.28 59.21
C ALA A 311 50.16 26.91 59.19
N ASN A 312 51.09 27.83 58.86
CA ASN A 312 52.55 27.58 59.08
C ASN A 312 53.48 28.81 59.32
N LYS A 313 52.95 29.97 59.75
CA LYS A 313 53.64 31.29 59.67
C LYS A 313 54.64 31.70 60.77
N LYS A 314 55.11 30.80 61.66
CA LYS A 314 55.73 31.23 62.95
C LYS A 314 57.27 31.38 63.00
N VAL A 315 58.00 31.17 61.90
CA VAL A 315 59.48 31.21 61.87
C VAL A 315 60.06 32.63 61.68
N GLN A 316 59.28 33.56 61.11
CA GLN A 316 59.78 34.74 60.41
C GLN A 316 60.21 35.95 61.29
N GLN A 317 60.18 35.85 62.62
CA GLN A 317 60.33 37.03 63.50
C GLN A 317 61.77 37.37 63.93
N LEU A 318 62.73 36.44 63.78
CA LEU A 318 64.10 36.62 64.32
C LEU A 318 65.08 37.35 63.38
N GLU A 319 64.78 37.43 62.09
CA GLU A 319 65.70 37.97 61.07
C GLU A 319 65.84 39.51 61.14
N THR A 320 64.87 40.20 61.75
CA THR A 320 64.64 41.65 61.56
C THR A 320 65.66 42.58 62.20
N LYS A 321 66.39 42.16 63.25
CA LYS A 321 67.25 43.06 64.05
C LYS A 321 68.67 43.27 63.53
N LEU A 322 69.17 42.44 62.61
CA LEU A 322 70.51 42.60 62.05
C LEU A 322 70.56 43.66 60.92
N GLU A 323 69.39 43.99 60.36
CA GLU A 323 69.30 44.73 59.09
C GLU A 323 69.40 46.26 59.25
N GLU A 324 69.10 46.79 60.45
CA GLU A 324 69.00 48.24 60.66
C GLU A 324 70.35 48.97 60.60
N GLN A 325 71.45 48.33 61.02
CA GLN A 325 72.77 48.99 61.04
C GLN A 325 73.41 49.14 59.64
N LYS A 326 73.03 48.32 58.65
CA LYS A 326 73.51 48.44 57.25
C LYS A 326 72.84 49.59 56.49
N LYS A 327 71.79 50.19 57.04
CA LYS A 327 70.87 51.07 56.32
C LYS A 327 71.45 52.47 56.10
N THR A 328 71.97 53.09 57.15
CA THR A 328 72.38 54.51 57.16
C THR A 328 73.56 54.84 56.24
N SER A 329 74.58 53.98 56.18
CA SER A 329 75.73 54.16 55.27
C SER A 329 75.33 54.10 53.79
N ASN A 330 74.31 53.28 53.46
CA ASN A 330 73.78 53.15 52.10
C ASN A 330 72.96 54.36 51.63
N GLU A 331 72.45 55.20 52.54
CA GLU A 331 71.56 56.31 52.18
C GLU A 331 72.32 57.50 51.57
N MET A 332 73.56 57.76 52.01
CA MET A 332 74.41 58.82 51.43
C MET A 332 74.87 58.51 50.00
N LYS A 333 75.24 57.26 49.67
CA LYS A 333 75.62 56.88 48.29
C LYS A 333 74.47 57.16 47.30
N LYS A 334 73.24 56.83 47.69
CA LYS A 334 72.03 56.97 46.85
C LYS A 334 71.67 58.43 46.53
N ALA A 335 72.10 59.39 47.35
CA ALA A 335 71.82 60.81 47.12
C ALA A 335 72.47 61.33 45.83
N TYR A 336 73.75 60.99 45.56
CA TYR A 336 74.43 61.38 44.32
C TYR A 336 73.84 60.70 43.08
N VAL A 337 73.54 59.41 43.17
CA VAL A 337 73.00 58.63 42.04
C VAL A 337 71.65 59.18 41.59
N ARG A 338 70.78 59.63 42.52
CA ARG A 338 69.51 60.28 42.19
C ARG A 338 69.64 61.59 41.41
N ALA A 339 70.70 62.37 41.64
CA ALA A 339 70.88 63.66 40.98
C ALA A 339 71.21 63.52 39.49
N ILE A 340 71.95 62.48 39.10
CA ILE A 340 72.44 62.26 37.74
C ILE A 340 71.50 61.38 36.91
N LEU A 341 70.70 60.52 37.55
CA LEU A 341 69.80 59.57 36.88
C LEU A 341 68.84 60.15 35.83
N PRO A 342 68.22 61.33 36.01
CA PRO A 342 67.26 61.86 35.04
C PRO A 342 67.87 62.07 33.66
N VAL A 343 69.06 62.67 33.59
CA VAL A 343 69.74 62.99 32.32
C VAL A 343 70.15 61.73 31.55
N LEU A 344 70.62 60.70 32.26
CA LEU A 344 70.99 59.41 31.64
C LEU A 344 69.77 58.62 31.13
N LYS A 345 68.59 58.79 31.77
CA LYS A 345 67.32 58.24 31.26
C LYS A 345 66.81 58.98 30.03
N GLU A 346 66.92 60.31 30.02
CA GLU A 346 66.48 61.15 28.89
C GLU A 346 67.35 60.91 27.63
N LEU A 347 68.65 60.67 27.81
CA LEU A 347 69.57 60.20 26.76
C LEU A 347 69.51 58.67 26.50
N ASN A 348 68.55 57.98 27.13
CA ASN A 348 68.25 56.55 26.95
C ASN A 348 69.50 55.64 27.04
N VAL A 349 70.29 55.81 28.09
CA VAL A 349 71.47 54.97 28.40
C VAL A 349 71.07 53.86 29.37
N SER A 350 71.11 52.63 28.89
CA SER A 350 70.21 51.54 29.33
C SER A 350 70.51 50.88 30.68
N SER A 351 71.35 51.48 31.53
CA SER A 351 71.72 50.92 32.86
C SER A 351 71.43 51.87 34.04
N ALA A 352 70.90 53.09 33.80
CA ALA A 352 70.73 54.14 34.81
C ALA A 352 69.70 53.79 35.91
N SER A 353 70.14 53.16 37.01
CA SER A 353 69.34 52.83 38.20
C SER A 353 69.86 53.45 39.51
N GLU A 354 69.01 53.63 40.53
CA GLU A 354 69.35 54.34 41.79
C GLU A 354 70.48 53.72 42.65
N ASN A 355 70.96 52.51 42.32
CA ASN A 355 71.97 51.78 43.12
C ASN A 355 73.23 51.44 42.31
N ILE A 356 73.58 52.24 41.30
CA ILE A 356 74.88 52.18 40.63
C ILE A 356 76.00 52.54 41.62
N ASP A 357 77.11 51.78 41.63
CA ASP A 357 78.32 52.20 42.37
C ASP A 357 79.15 53.20 41.54
N LEU A 358 79.88 54.08 42.24
CA LEU A 358 80.23 55.42 41.72
C LEU A 358 80.99 55.40 40.39
N ASP A 359 81.92 54.46 40.21
CA ASP A 359 82.79 54.37 39.03
C ASP A 359 82.00 53.97 37.76
N TYR A 360 80.99 53.11 37.90
CA TYR A 360 80.14 52.68 36.76
C TYR A 360 79.18 53.79 36.30
N LEU A 361 78.88 54.77 37.17
CA LEU A 361 78.12 55.96 36.77
C LEU A 361 78.92 56.83 35.79
N GLN A 362 80.24 56.90 35.94
CA GLN A 362 81.12 57.67 35.06
C GLN A 362 81.21 57.05 33.65
N GLU A 363 81.24 55.72 33.56
CA GLU A 363 81.20 55.00 32.28
C GLU A 363 79.89 55.23 31.51
N LEU A 364 78.75 55.27 32.21
CA LEU A 364 77.45 55.58 31.62
C LEU A 364 77.36 57.02 31.08
N CYS A 365 77.97 57.99 31.76
CA CYS A 365 78.07 59.37 31.27
C CYS A 365 78.91 59.45 29.98
N ASN A 366 80.02 58.71 29.86
CA ASN A 366 80.81 58.68 28.63
C ASN A 366 80.00 58.08 27.46
N ASN A 367 79.29 56.97 27.69
CA ASN A 367 78.44 56.34 26.67
C ASN A 367 77.28 57.24 26.20
N ALA A 368 76.77 58.14 27.07
CA ALA A 368 75.78 59.15 26.69
C ALA A 368 76.33 60.15 25.65
N VAL A 369 77.59 60.56 25.80
CA VAL A 369 78.27 61.48 24.86
C VAL A 369 78.50 60.81 23.50
N THR A 370 78.84 59.52 23.47
CA THR A 370 79.02 58.77 22.21
C THR A 370 77.73 58.73 21.39
N LYS A 371 76.59 58.39 22.02
CA LYS A 371 75.27 58.37 21.36
C LYS A 371 74.86 59.72 20.77
N LEU A 372 75.17 60.83 21.45
CA LEU A 372 74.91 62.17 20.92
C LEU A 372 75.70 62.43 19.63
N GLY A 373 76.93 61.92 19.52
CA GLY A 373 77.72 61.96 18.28
C GLY A 373 77.05 61.21 17.12
N GLU A 374 76.44 60.05 17.40
CA GLU A 374 75.75 59.22 16.39
C GLU A 374 74.48 59.90 15.84
N THR A 375 73.76 60.68 16.66
CA THR A 375 72.51 61.35 16.22
C THR A 375 72.69 62.40 15.11
N ASN A 376 73.91 62.90 14.88
CA ASN A 376 74.22 63.79 13.74
C ASN A 376 74.34 63.06 12.39
N ALA A 377 74.27 61.73 12.34
CA ALA A 377 74.38 60.94 11.10
C ALA A 377 73.07 60.92 10.28
N ALA A 378 72.51 62.10 9.96
CA ALA A 378 71.17 62.30 9.40
C ALA A 378 70.92 61.82 7.93
N LYS A 379 71.65 60.81 7.44
CA LYS A 379 71.49 60.23 6.09
C LYS A 379 70.30 59.28 5.93
N GLY A 380 69.56 58.97 7.00
CA GLY A 380 68.40 58.07 6.93
C GLY A 380 67.15 58.71 6.28
N VAL A 381 66.89 59.99 6.57
CA VAL A 381 65.61 60.64 6.24
C VAL A 381 65.45 60.90 4.74
N GLU A 382 66.53 61.30 4.07
CA GLU A 382 66.57 61.55 2.62
C GLU A 382 66.21 60.28 1.82
N LYS A 383 66.81 59.14 2.19
CA LYS A 383 66.58 57.84 1.56
C LYS A 383 65.15 57.29 1.75
N ASP A 384 64.47 57.68 2.83
CA ASP A 384 63.07 57.33 3.05
C ASP A 384 62.08 58.29 2.36
N LEU A 385 62.53 59.47 1.90
CA LEU A 385 61.77 60.32 0.99
C LEU A 385 61.92 59.83 -0.46
N GLU A 386 63.12 59.44 -0.89
CA GLU A 386 63.34 58.80 -2.20
C GLU A 386 62.45 57.56 -2.39
N LYS A 387 62.42 56.64 -1.41
CA LYS A 387 61.51 55.47 -1.43
C LYS A 387 60.03 55.85 -1.56
N LYS A 388 59.59 56.96 -0.97
CA LYS A 388 58.19 57.40 -1.04
C LYS A 388 57.86 57.98 -2.41
N ILE A 389 58.77 58.73 -3.02
CA ILE A 389 58.63 59.21 -4.40
C ILE A 389 58.59 58.03 -5.37
N GLU A 390 59.49 57.06 -5.21
CA GLU A 390 59.53 55.85 -6.04
C GLU A 390 58.26 54.98 -5.84
N GLY A 391 57.76 54.86 -4.61
CA GLY A 391 56.47 54.22 -4.33
C GLY A 391 55.30 54.92 -5.02
N ILE A 392 55.27 56.26 -5.04
CA ILE A 392 54.25 57.04 -5.76
C ILE A 392 54.35 56.82 -7.28
N LYS A 393 55.56 56.79 -7.86
CA LYS A 393 55.76 56.48 -9.28
C LYS A 393 55.23 55.10 -9.66
N ASN A 394 55.54 54.08 -8.85
CA ASN A 394 55.05 52.72 -9.10
C ASN A 394 53.52 52.62 -8.96
N ASN A 395 52.91 53.29 -7.97
CA ASN A 395 51.45 53.39 -7.87
C ASN A 395 50.82 54.07 -9.10
N VAL A 396 51.42 55.13 -9.65
CA VAL A 396 50.95 55.80 -10.87
C VAL A 396 51.07 54.87 -12.08
N ARG A 397 52.19 54.15 -12.22
CA ARG A 397 52.39 53.14 -13.27
C ARG A 397 51.35 52.01 -13.18
N GLU A 398 51.07 51.50 -11.98
CA GLU A 398 50.00 50.51 -11.75
C GLU A 398 48.62 51.04 -12.15
N VAL A 399 48.28 52.29 -11.82
CA VAL A 399 47.00 52.91 -12.20
C VAL A 399 46.89 53.08 -13.72
N ILE A 400 47.95 53.49 -14.41
CA ILE A 400 47.94 53.61 -15.88
C ILE A 400 47.82 52.22 -16.53
N LEU A 401 48.57 51.22 -16.07
CA LEU A 401 48.45 49.84 -16.57
C LEU A 401 47.07 49.23 -16.30
N PHE A 402 46.47 49.52 -15.13
CA PHE A 402 45.11 49.07 -14.80
C PHE A 402 44.05 49.76 -15.67
N ALA A 403 44.16 51.07 -15.89
CA ALA A 403 43.26 51.82 -16.76
C ALA A 403 43.36 51.36 -18.23
N GLY A 404 44.59 51.13 -18.74
CA GLY A 404 44.83 50.54 -20.05
C GLY A 404 44.18 49.14 -20.17
N LYS A 405 44.40 48.27 -19.17
CA LYS A 405 43.74 46.95 -19.13
C LYS A 405 42.21 47.06 -19.12
N LYS A 406 41.63 48.00 -18.37
CA LYS A 406 40.17 48.20 -18.34
C LYS A 406 39.64 48.72 -19.68
N TYR A 407 40.38 49.55 -20.39
CA TYR A 407 40.04 49.93 -21.77
C TYR A 407 40.09 48.72 -22.73
N ALA A 408 41.07 47.81 -22.56
CA ALA A 408 41.14 46.53 -23.28
C ALA A 408 39.83 45.74 -23.16
N GLU A 409 39.39 45.54 -21.92
CA GLU A 409 38.18 44.78 -21.60
C GLU A 409 36.93 45.42 -22.25
N CYS A 410 36.86 46.76 -22.32
CA CYS A 410 35.79 47.48 -23.02
C CYS A 410 35.85 47.32 -24.56
N VAL A 411 37.04 47.32 -25.17
CA VAL A 411 37.18 47.10 -26.62
C VAL A 411 36.84 45.65 -27.01
N VAL A 412 37.29 44.67 -26.22
CA VAL A 412 36.88 43.26 -26.39
C VAL A 412 35.37 43.09 -26.20
N ALA A 413 34.76 43.83 -25.28
CA ALA A 413 33.30 43.87 -25.13
C ALA A 413 32.60 44.54 -26.34
N LYS A 414 33.15 45.61 -26.93
CA LYS A 414 32.67 46.23 -28.18
C LYS A 414 32.62 45.20 -29.30
N ASP A 415 33.73 44.52 -29.55
CA ASP A 415 33.84 43.47 -30.58
C ASP A 415 32.88 42.31 -30.32
N SER A 416 32.76 41.88 -29.06
CA SER A 416 31.83 40.81 -28.66
C SER A 416 30.37 41.19 -28.90
N LEU A 417 29.98 42.45 -28.64
CA LEU A 417 28.65 42.97 -28.95
C LEU A 417 28.39 43.03 -30.46
N ILE A 418 29.37 43.44 -31.26
CA ILE A 418 29.24 43.44 -32.74
C ILE A 418 29.12 42.01 -33.29
N ALA A 419 29.91 41.06 -32.76
CA ALA A 419 29.81 39.65 -33.12
C ALA A 419 28.47 39.03 -32.72
N PHE A 420 27.98 39.30 -31.51
CA PHE A 420 26.65 38.91 -31.06
C PHE A 420 25.54 39.56 -31.91
N GLY A 421 25.70 40.83 -32.32
CA GLY A 421 24.81 41.49 -33.27
C GLY A 421 24.73 40.76 -34.62
N LYS A 422 25.88 40.33 -35.18
CA LYS A 422 25.91 39.48 -36.39
C LYS A 422 25.16 38.15 -36.18
N GLN A 423 25.39 37.47 -35.05
CA GLN A 423 24.70 36.22 -34.70
C GLN A 423 23.18 36.42 -34.55
N MET A 424 22.75 37.51 -33.92
CA MET A 424 21.32 37.84 -33.78
C MET A 424 20.66 38.12 -35.13
N ASN A 425 21.35 38.75 -36.09
CA ASN A 425 20.85 38.91 -37.46
C ASN A 425 20.77 37.56 -38.19
N ALA A 426 21.75 36.66 -38.02
CA ALA A 426 21.68 35.31 -38.59
C ALA A 426 20.49 34.51 -38.02
N LEU A 427 20.26 34.58 -36.70
CA LEU A 427 19.07 33.99 -36.06
C LEU A 427 17.77 34.61 -36.57
N TYR A 428 17.74 35.93 -36.81
CA TYR A 428 16.58 36.61 -37.39
C TYR A 428 16.27 36.11 -38.81
N LYS A 429 17.28 36.03 -39.69
CA LYS A 429 17.13 35.45 -41.03
C LYS A 429 16.59 34.02 -40.98
N ASN A 430 17.13 33.19 -40.09
CA ASN A 430 16.67 31.80 -39.91
C ASN A 430 15.24 31.68 -39.34
N LEU A 431 14.76 32.70 -38.61
CA LEU A 431 13.40 32.76 -38.07
C LEU A 431 12.36 33.29 -39.07
N VAL A 432 12.77 34.10 -40.04
CA VAL A 432 11.89 34.78 -41.01
C VAL A 432 11.89 34.09 -42.38
N GLY A 433 13.03 33.55 -42.82
CA GLY A 433 13.21 33.10 -44.20
C GLY A 433 13.02 34.24 -45.20
N ASP A 434 12.51 33.91 -46.38
CA ASP A 434 12.28 34.87 -47.48
C ASP A 434 11.00 35.73 -47.31
N GLN A 435 10.43 35.80 -46.10
CA GLN A 435 9.21 36.59 -45.85
C GLN A 435 9.52 38.09 -45.80
N GLU A 436 8.97 38.87 -46.72
CA GLU A 436 9.10 40.34 -46.75
C GLU A 436 8.34 41.01 -45.59
N LEU A 437 8.99 41.10 -44.43
CA LEU A 437 8.52 41.90 -43.29
C LEU A 437 9.19 43.28 -43.29
N GLU A 438 8.45 44.34 -42.91
CA GLU A 438 9.02 45.69 -42.74
C GLU A 438 10.21 45.71 -41.76
N SER A 439 10.22 44.81 -40.79
CA SER A 439 11.32 44.65 -39.84
C SER A 439 12.62 44.14 -40.49
N ASN A 440 12.58 43.49 -41.65
CA ASN A 440 13.78 43.04 -42.38
C ASN A 440 14.65 44.25 -42.74
N ARG A 441 14.04 45.31 -43.27
CA ARG A 441 14.73 46.56 -43.61
C ARG A 441 15.35 47.19 -42.37
N HIS A 442 14.62 47.22 -41.26
CA HIS A 442 15.13 47.82 -40.01
C HIS A 442 16.30 47.01 -39.42
N VAL A 443 16.23 45.67 -39.48
CA VAL A 443 17.33 44.78 -39.07
C VAL A 443 18.55 44.91 -39.98
N GLN A 444 18.36 45.07 -41.30
CA GLN A 444 19.45 45.38 -42.24
C GLN A 444 20.07 46.75 -41.95
N GLU A 445 19.27 47.80 -41.75
CA GLU A 445 19.77 49.13 -41.40
C GLU A 445 20.52 49.15 -40.06
N ILE A 446 20.08 48.39 -39.05
CA ILE A 446 20.78 48.21 -37.77
C ILE A 446 22.09 47.43 -37.96
N THR A 447 22.07 46.34 -38.73
CA THR A 447 23.26 45.53 -39.04
C THR A 447 24.32 46.37 -39.75
N ASN A 448 23.93 47.15 -40.76
CA ASN A 448 24.85 47.98 -41.54
C ASN A 448 25.50 49.08 -40.69
N LYS A 449 24.77 49.62 -39.69
CA LYS A 449 25.31 50.55 -38.70
C LYS A 449 26.29 49.86 -37.74
N LEU A 450 25.97 48.66 -37.26
CA LEU A 450 26.87 47.85 -36.42
C LEU A 450 28.17 47.47 -37.15
N SER A 451 28.11 47.10 -38.44
CA SER A 451 29.32 46.84 -39.24
C SER A 451 30.13 48.11 -39.51
N GLY A 452 29.47 49.25 -39.76
CA GLY A 452 30.15 50.54 -39.93
C GLY A 452 30.94 50.98 -38.70
N LEU A 453 30.40 50.75 -37.49
CA LEU A 453 31.06 51.05 -36.21
C LEU A 453 32.22 50.10 -35.86
N GLY A 454 32.36 48.97 -36.57
CA GLY A 454 33.51 48.06 -36.48
C GLY A 454 34.57 48.25 -37.56
N ALA A 455 34.25 48.95 -38.66
CA ALA A 455 35.16 49.15 -39.78
C ALA A 455 36.11 50.34 -39.62
N PHE A 456 35.76 51.32 -38.78
CA PHE A 456 36.47 52.60 -38.68
C PHE A 456 37.83 52.54 -37.94
N ASP A 457 38.10 51.46 -37.20
CA ASP A 457 39.27 51.35 -36.32
C ASP A 457 40.56 50.86 -37.03
N PHE A 458 40.56 50.72 -38.37
CA PHE A 458 41.65 50.04 -39.12
C PHE A 458 42.42 50.89 -40.15
N THR A 459 42.09 52.17 -40.37
CA THR A 459 42.68 52.96 -41.47
C THR A 459 43.29 54.30 -41.03
N GLU A 460 44.38 54.27 -40.25
CA GLU A 460 45.25 55.46 -40.10
C GLU A 460 46.76 55.12 -40.07
N ASN A 461 47.23 54.45 -41.12
CA ASN A 461 48.61 54.54 -41.59
C ASN A 461 48.57 54.84 -43.10
N GLY A 462 49.03 56.02 -43.47
CA GLY A 462 48.68 56.64 -44.75
C GLY A 462 49.40 56.05 -45.98
N LYS A 463 48.62 55.78 -47.03
CA LYS A 463 49.02 56.13 -48.39
C LYS A 463 47.88 56.91 -49.05
N GLU A 464 48.18 58.10 -49.55
CA GLU A 464 47.38 58.67 -50.63
C GLU A 464 47.61 57.80 -51.87
N ASP A 465 46.55 57.44 -52.58
CA ASP A 465 46.61 57.46 -54.03
C ASP A 465 45.21 57.74 -54.60
N LYS A 466 45.17 58.25 -55.83
CA LYS A 466 43.93 58.76 -56.47
C LYS A 466 43.39 57.79 -57.53
N LYS A 467 42.16 58.12 -57.98
CA LYS A 467 41.47 57.61 -59.18
C LYS A 467 40.74 56.27 -59.02
N ASP A 468 39.63 56.04 -59.70
CA ASP A 468 38.70 56.99 -60.35
C ASP A 468 37.29 56.36 -60.44
N SER A 469 36.28 57.17 -60.75
CA SER A 469 34.91 56.71 -60.94
C SER A 469 34.70 55.93 -62.24
N SER A 470 34.18 54.71 -62.15
CA SER A 470 33.13 54.22 -63.06
C SER A 470 32.50 52.96 -62.46
N GLY A 471 31.18 52.85 -62.53
CA GLY A 471 30.47 51.60 -62.28
C GLY A 471 29.91 51.07 -63.59
N GLU A 472 29.86 49.75 -63.73
CA GLU A 472 29.11 49.09 -64.81
C GLU A 472 28.45 47.83 -64.24
N VAL A 473 27.28 47.47 -64.78
CA VAL A 473 26.39 46.44 -64.26
C VAL A 473 26.51 45.18 -65.11
N ILE A 474 26.65 44.02 -64.47
CA ILE A 474 26.32 42.72 -65.07
C ILE A 474 25.52 41.93 -64.04
N GLU A 475 24.32 41.50 -64.44
CA GLU A 475 23.46 40.56 -63.70
C GLU A 475 23.46 39.20 -64.43
N GLY A 476 23.32 38.11 -63.68
CA GLY A 476 23.08 36.76 -64.20
C GLY A 476 24.32 35.99 -64.71
N GLU A 477 24.35 34.65 -64.70
CA GLU A 477 23.43 33.66 -64.12
C GLU A 477 24.23 32.43 -63.63
N ASP A 478 23.60 31.63 -62.76
CA ASP A 478 23.84 30.21 -62.40
C ASP A 478 25.26 29.66 -62.14
N GLY A 479 25.42 29.08 -60.94
CA GLY A 479 26.60 28.30 -60.53
C GLY A 479 26.44 27.76 -59.11
N ASP A 480 25.83 26.59 -58.98
CA ASP A 480 25.60 25.90 -57.69
C ASP A 480 26.93 25.42 -57.08
N ASP A 481 27.29 25.88 -55.88
CA ASP A 481 28.26 25.17 -55.03
C ASP A 481 28.03 25.45 -53.53
N GLN A 482 27.83 24.39 -52.75
CA GLN A 482 27.65 24.47 -51.29
C GLN A 482 28.99 24.54 -50.56
N ASN A 483 29.76 25.59 -50.83
CA ASN A 483 30.98 25.82 -50.07
C ASN A 483 30.64 26.41 -48.70
N VAL A 484 30.56 25.54 -47.69
CA VAL A 484 30.56 25.94 -46.27
C VAL A 484 31.94 26.49 -45.94
N ALA A 485 32.13 27.76 -46.29
CA ALA A 485 33.26 28.56 -45.88
C ALA A 485 33.26 28.65 -44.36
N SER A 486 33.96 27.71 -43.74
CA SER A 486 34.41 27.83 -42.36
C SER A 486 35.23 29.10 -42.32
N GLU A 487 34.74 30.13 -41.63
CA GLU A 487 35.57 31.29 -41.29
C GLU A 487 36.69 30.76 -40.39
N GLU A 488 37.81 30.38 -41.02
CA GLU A 488 39.06 30.19 -40.31
C GLU A 488 39.26 31.42 -39.43
N GLN A 489 39.46 31.19 -38.13
CA GLN A 489 39.74 32.27 -37.20
C GLN A 489 41.16 32.75 -37.45
N ALA A 490 41.33 33.47 -38.55
CA ALA A 490 42.52 34.25 -38.87
C ALA A 490 42.83 35.07 -37.63
N GLN A 491 43.89 34.69 -36.94
CA GLN A 491 44.19 35.16 -35.60
C GLN A 491 44.83 36.54 -35.68
N ILE A 492 44.03 37.51 -36.15
CA ILE A 492 44.36 38.92 -36.23
C ILE A 492 44.70 39.35 -34.81
N VAL A 493 46.00 39.52 -34.56
CA VAL A 493 46.53 40.02 -33.29
C VAL A 493 46.09 41.48 -33.15
N LYS A 494 44.87 41.67 -32.62
CA LYS A 494 44.33 42.98 -32.31
C LYS A 494 45.17 43.61 -31.19
N PRO A 495 45.81 44.78 -31.41
CA PRO A 495 46.83 45.27 -30.50
C PRO A 495 46.26 46.08 -29.30
N LEU A 496 47.12 46.51 -28.34
CA LEU A 496 46.74 46.65 -26.92
C LEU A 496 47.14 47.91 -26.08
N LYS A 497 47.75 49.02 -26.56
CA LYS A 497 47.95 50.34 -25.84
C LYS A 497 47.99 51.59 -26.79
N SER A 498 47.06 52.56 -26.72
CA SER A 498 46.83 53.49 -27.88
C SER A 498 47.66 54.78 -27.87
N LYS A 499 48.13 55.24 -29.03
CA LYS A 499 48.60 56.64 -29.24
C LYS A 499 47.61 57.70 -28.72
N MET A 500 46.30 57.51 -28.94
CA MET A 500 45.28 58.45 -28.46
C MET A 500 45.02 58.31 -26.96
N TYR A 501 45.19 57.11 -26.38
CA TYR A 501 45.12 56.87 -24.94
C TYR A 501 46.29 57.55 -24.21
N LEU A 502 47.52 57.30 -24.68
CA LEU A 502 48.74 57.87 -24.12
C LEU A 502 48.69 59.41 -24.14
N LYS A 503 48.20 59.99 -25.24
CA LYS A 503 47.98 61.45 -25.39
C LYS A 503 46.95 62.04 -24.40
N GLU A 504 45.91 61.30 -24.05
CA GLU A 504 44.94 61.72 -23.04
C GLU A 504 45.50 61.52 -21.62
N VAL A 505 46.31 60.48 -21.39
CA VAL A 505 47.06 60.28 -20.12
C VAL A 505 48.08 61.40 -19.90
N GLU A 506 48.87 61.80 -20.91
CA GLU A 506 49.79 62.95 -20.82
C GLU A 506 49.06 64.27 -20.49
N LYS A 507 47.86 64.45 -21.05
CA LYS A 507 46.97 65.58 -20.79
C LYS A 507 46.41 65.57 -19.35
N VAL A 508 46.11 64.40 -18.80
CA VAL A 508 45.72 64.22 -17.38
C VAL A 508 46.91 64.41 -16.43
N LEU A 509 48.11 63.99 -16.82
CA LEU A 509 49.38 64.22 -16.09
C LEU A 509 49.88 65.68 -16.18
N GLY A 510 49.14 66.57 -16.86
CA GLY A 510 49.40 68.01 -16.85
C GLY A 510 50.62 68.47 -17.66
N GLY A 511 51.18 67.62 -18.52
CA GLY A 511 52.19 67.97 -19.52
C GLY A 511 53.53 68.52 -18.99
N LYS A 512 53.88 68.27 -17.72
CA LYS A 512 55.15 68.72 -17.10
C LYS A 512 56.17 67.62 -16.86
N GLU A 513 55.74 66.36 -16.82
CA GLU A 513 56.60 65.19 -16.71
C GLU A 513 56.33 64.30 -17.92
N HIS A 514 57.38 63.83 -18.60
CA HIS A 514 57.25 62.97 -19.77
C HIS A 514 56.77 61.58 -19.37
N LEU A 515 55.98 60.93 -20.23
CA LEU A 515 55.39 59.62 -19.96
C LEU A 515 56.46 58.54 -19.72
N ASP A 516 57.60 58.68 -20.39
CA ASP A 516 58.83 57.88 -20.22
C ASP A 516 59.39 57.88 -18.78
N THR A 517 58.97 58.84 -17.94
CA THR A 517 59.36 58.93 -16.51
C THR A 517 58.63 57.89 -15.65
N PHE A 518 57.55 57.29 -16.18
CA PHE A 518 56.67 56.34 -15.49
C PHE A 518 56.53 55.00 -16.23
N ILE A 519 56.81 54.95 -17.53
CA ILE A 519 56.53 53.82 -18.42
C ILE A 519 57.77 53.50 -19.26
N ASN A 520 58.20 52.24 -19.31
CA ASN A 520 59.36 51.82 -20.12
C ASN A 520 58.93 51.39 -21.54
N GLU A 521 59.84 51.41 -22.52
CA GLU A 521 59.56 50.89 -23.88
C GLU A 521 58.98 49.47 -23.89
N LYS A 522 59.38 48.60 -22.95
CA LYS A 522 58.81 47.25 -22.80
C LYS A 522 57.36 47.23 -22.32
N ASP A 523 56.95 48.24 -21.55
CA ASP A 523 55.55 48.41 -21.18
C ASP A 523 54.74 48.89 -22.41
N CYS A 524 55.36 49.60 -23.36
CA CYS A 524 54.74 50.18 -24.56
C CYS A 524 54.59 49.22 -25.76
N GLN A 525 55.07 47.97 -25.69
CA GLN A 525 54.88 46.99 -26.76
C GLN A 525 53.44 46.47 -26.75
N GLU A 526 52.54 47.13 -27.49
CA GLU A 526 51.19 46.74 -27.99
C GLU A 526 50.38 48.04 -28.31
N ASP A 527 49.50 48.06 -29.33
CA ASP A 527 48.79 49.27 -29.85
C ASP A 527 47.22 49.26 -29.80
N PHE A 528 46.54 50.05 -28.96
CA PHE A 528 45.06 50.18 -29.02
C PHE A 528 44.67 51.25 -30.05
N VAL A 529 43.39 51.31 -30.39
CA VAL A 529 42.73 52.51 -30.92
C VAL A 529 41.84 53.11 -29.83
N PHE A 530 41.99 54.41 -29.55
CA PHE A 530 41.09 55.12 -28.64
C PHE A 530 39.99 55.81 -29.45
N ALA A 531 38.90 55.08 -29.70
CA ALA A 531 37.67 55.69 -30.20
C ALA A 531 36.97 56.42 -29.03
N THR A 532 36.37 57.57 -29.31
CA THR A 532 35.69 58.37 -28.27
C THR A 532 34.44 57.67 -27.71
N ASP A 533 34.07 58.08 -26.50
CA ASP A 533 33.13 57.47 -25.52
C ASP A 533 31.67 57.29 -26.01
N ASP A 534 31.41 57.68 -27.25
CA ASP A 534 30.10 57.74 -27.90
C ASP A 534 29.85 56.56 -28.87
N SER A 535 30.90 55.76 -29.15
CA SER A 535 30.85 54.62 -30.07
C SER A 535 30.35 53.32 -29.41
N PHE A 536 30.82 53.00 -28.21
CA PHE A 536 30.41 51.81 -27.45
C PHE A 536 28.92 51.86 -27.10
N SER A 537 28.43 53.01 -26.64
CA SER A 537 27.02 53.24 -26.32
C SER A 537 26.10 52.95 -27.51
N LYS A 538 26.47 53.39 -28.71
CA LYS A 538 25.68 53.14 -29.95
C LYS A 538 25.73 51.68 -30.39
N VAL A 539 26.88 51.00 -30.25
CA VAL A 539 26.96 49.54 -30.45
C VAL A 539 26.01 48.82 -29.48
N MET A 540 25.98 49.22 -28.22
CA MET A 540 25.08 48.63 -27.21
C MET A 540 23.60 48.91 -27.54
N GLU A 541 23.22 50.14 -27.87
CA GLU A 541 21.84 50.50 -28.27
C GLU A 541 21.36 49.70 -29.48
N TYR A 542 22.14 49.68 -30.57
CA TYR A 542 21.80 48.94 -31.78
C TYR A 542 21.72 47.42 -31.54
N THR A 543 22.57 46.88 -30.66
CA THR A 543 22.50 45.47 -30.26
C THR A 543 21.25 45.18 -29.43
N GLN A 544 20.87 46.07 -28.50
CA GLN A 544 19.63 45.94 -27.73
C GLN A 544 18.37 46.04 -28.60
N ASP A 545 18.34 46.95 -29.57
CA ASP A 545 17.19 47.10 -30.49
C ASP A 545 17.07 45.90 -31.43
N LEU A 546 18.19 45.37 -31.92
CA LEU A 546 18.17 44.11 -32.66
C LEU A 546 17.59 42.98 -31.79
N VAL A 547 18.05 42.81 -30.55
CA VAL A 547 17.49 41.81 -29.61
C VAL A 547 15.98 42.01 -29.43
N LYS A 548 15.49 43.24 -29.18
CA LYS A 548 14.04 43.52 -29.04
C LYS A 548 13.25 43.05 -30.28
N ILE A 549 13.78 43.27 -31.48
CA ILE A 549 13.14 42.86 -32.74
C ILE A 549 13.13 41.33 -32.87
N VAL A 550 14.27 40.66 -32.70
CA VAL A 550 14.34 39.19 -32.82
C VAL A 550 13.49 38.51 -31.75
N THR A 551 13.50 38.98 -30.50
CA THR A 551 12.64 38.45 -29.43
C THR A 551 11.16 38.61 -29.79
N ARG A 552 10.73 39.75 -30.33
CA ARG A 552 9.33 39.96 -30.74
C ARG A 552 8.92 39.03 -31.89
N THR A 553 9.80 38.84 -32.89
CA THR A 553 9.57 37.91 -34.00
C THR A 553 9.52 36.45 -33.53
N ALA A 554 10.46 36.03 -32.68
CA ALA A 554 10.48 34.68 -32.11
C ALA A 554 9.25 34.39 -31.24
N VAL A 555 8.84 35.33 -30.38
CA VAL A 555 7.62 35.22 -29.57
C VAL A 555 6.37 35.12 -30.46
N ASN A 556 6.29 35.86 -31.57
CA ASN A 556 5.20 35.71 -32.52
C ASN A 556 5.20 34.34 -33.21
N ALA A 557 6.35 33.87 -33.68
CA ALA A 557 6.49 32.57 -34.34
C ALA A 557 6.11 31.39 -33.41
N VAL A 558 6.57 31.44 -32.15
CA VAL A 558 6.16 30.49 -31.10
C VAL A 558 4.65 30.58 -30.88
N ASN A 559 4.09 31.76 -30.61
CA ASN A 559 2.66 31.95 -30.36
C ASN A 559 1.76 31.51 -31.53
N SER A 560 2.21 31.57 -32.78
CA SER A 560 1.49 30.98 -33.91
C SER A 560 1.56 29.45 -33.93
N LYS A 561 2.71 28.87 -33.59
CA LYS A 561 2.91 27.42 -33.60
C LYS A 561 2.18 26.73 -32.44
N THR A 562 2.28 27.28 -31.23
CA THR A 562 1.56 26.77 -30.05
C THR A 562 0.05 26.77 -30.27
N LYS A 563 -0.52 27.75 -30.98
CA LYS A 563 -1.97 27.78 -31.29
C LYS A 563 -2.44 26.59 -32.14
N ILE A 564 -1.59 26.03 -32.99
CA ILE A 564 -1.91 24.89 -33.86
C ILE A 564 -1.88 23.60 -33.03
N GLU A 565 -0.81 23.40 -32.25
CA GLU A 565 -0.71 22.30 -31.29
C GLU A 565 -1.89 22.33 -30.29
N ASP A 566 -2.28 23.52 -29.84
CA ASP A 566 -3.38 23.75 -28.93
C ASP A 566 -4.77 23.54 -29.59
N THR A 567 -4.90 23.55 -30.92
CA THR A 567 -6.12 23.07 -31.61
C THR A 567 -6.14 21.56 -31.75
N ASP A 568 -5.03 20.93 -32.11
CA ASP A 568 -4.92 19.48 -32.30
C ASP A 568 -5.15 18.73 -30.98
N ILE A 569 -4.58 19.24 -29.88
CA ILE A 569 -4.83 18.74 -28.52
C ILE A 569 -6.31 18.81 -28.15
N LYS A 570 -7.02 19.89 -28.51
CA LYS A 570 -8.46 20.04 -28.25
C LYS A 570 -9.29 19.06 -29.09
N GLU A 571 -8.91 18.80 -30.35
CA GLU A 571 -9.61 17.81 -31.17
C GLU A 571 -9.38 16.39 -30.63
N ILE A 572 -8.14 16.01 -30.33
CA ILE A 572 -7.81 14.70 -29.72
C ILE A 572 -8.59 14.52 -28.41
N TYR A 573 -8.69 15.56 -27.57
CA TYR A 573 -9.48 15.52 -26.33
C TYR A 573 -10.98 15.31 -26.62
N SER A 574 -11.54 15.99 -27.61
CA SER A 574 -12.93 15.82 -28.05
C SER A 574 -13.21 14.40 -28.55
N GLN A 575 -12.35 13.85 -29.41
CA GLN A 575 -12.44 12.47 -29.89
C GLN A 575 -12.33 11.46 -28.73
N ASN A 576 -11.43 11.70 -27.77
CA ASN A 576 -11.26 10.85 -26.59
C ASN A 576 -12.52 10.86 -25.69
N MET A 577 -13.18 12.00 -25.53
CA MET A 577 -14.46 12.10 -24.79
C MET A 577 -15.61 11.42 -25.53
N LYS A 578 -15.68 11.54 -26.87
CA LYS A 578 -16.66 10.82 -27.70
C LYS A 578 -16.52 9.30 -27.56
N LEU A 579 -15.29 8.78 -27.58
CA LEU A 579 -15.01 7.36 -27.36
C LEU A 579 -15.36 6.91 -25.93
N LYS A 580 -15.02 7.71 -24.90
CA LYS A 580 -15.42 7.44 -23.50
C LYS A 580 -16.94 7.37 -23.34
N SER A 581 -17.68 8.28 -23.97
CA SER A 581 -19.15 8.28 -23.98
C SER A 581 -19.72 7.01 -24.63
N GLN A 582 -19.26 6.66 -25.83
CA GLN A 582 -19.69 5.43 -26.51
C GLN A 582 -19.37 4.17 -25.70
N LEU A 583 -18.21 4.12 -25.05
CA LEU A 583 -17.78 3.00 -24.22
C LEU A 583 -18.61 2.90 -22.93
N ALA A 584 -19.03 4.02 -22.34
CA ALA A 584 -20.02 4.04 -21.25
C ALA A 584 -21.36 3.47 -21.73
N THR A 585 -21.93 3.95 -22.84
CA THR A 585 -23.17 3.41 -23.41
C THR A 585 -23.08 1.90 -23.70
N LYS A 586 -21.91 1.40 -24.12
CA LYS A 586 -21.67 -0.04 -24.31
C LYS A 586 -21.61 -0.82 -23.00
N ARG A 587 -21.04 -0.25 -21.93
CA ARG A 587 -21.09 -0.84 -20.58
C ARG A 587 -22.52 -0.90 -20.05
N ASP A 588 -23.32 0.14 -20.27
CA ASP A 588 -24.72 0.19 -19.85
C ASP A 588 -25.57 -0.83 -20.63
N GLN A 589 -25.39 -0.94 -21.95
CA GLN A 589 -26.02 -1.99 -22.77
C GLN A 589 -25.66 -3.40 -22.28
N ILE A 590 -24.40 -3.64 -21.89
CA ILE A 590 -23.98 -4.91 -21.29
C ILE A 590 -24.62 -5.13 -19.91
N ALA A 591 -24.78 -4.08 -19.09
CA ALA A 591 -25.48 -4.17 -17.81
C ALA A 591 -26.97 -4.50 -17.98
N THR A 592 -27.67 -3.83 -18.91
CA THR A 592 -29.06 -4.14 -19.25
C THR A 592 -29.22 -5.58 -19.74
N LEU A 593 -28.36 -6.04 -20.65
CA LEU A 593 -28.38 -7.42 -21.15
C LEU A 593 -28.13 -8.44 -20.02
N ARG A 594 -27.20 -8.17 -19.10
CA ARG A 594 -26.97 -9.01 -17.91
C ARG A 594 -28.20 -9.08 -17.00
N THR A 595 -28.91 -7.97 -16.79
CA THR A 595 -30.16 -7.93 -16.02
C THR A 595 -31.27 -8.73 -16.70
N VAL A 596 -31.47 -8.58 -18.02
CA VAL A 596 -32.44 -9.35 -18.79
C VAL A 596 -32.11 -10.85 -18.77
N LEU A 597 -30.85 -11.23 -18.98
CA LEU A 597 -30.41 -12.63 -18.90
C LEU A 597 -30.59 -13.21 -17.49
N LYS A 598 -30.34 -12.43 -16.43
CA LYS A 598 -30.59 -12.86 -15.04
C LYS A 598 -32.09 -13.04 -14.76
N SER A 599 -32.95 -12.16 -15.28
CA SER A 599 -34.41 -12.31 -15.20
C SER A 599 -34.87 -13.56 -15.93
N ASN A 600 -34.48 -13.74 -17.19
CA ASN A 600 -34.85 -14.90 -18.00
C ASN A 600 -34.37 -16.22 -17.38
N LYS A 601 -33.16 -16.24 -16.82
CA LYS A 601 -32.65 -17.36 -16.04
C LYS A 601 -33.55 -17.64 -14.83
N SER A 602 -33.86 -16.64 -14.02
CA SER A 602 -34.73 -16.77 -12.85
C SER A 602 -36.12 -17.30 -13.22
N THR A 603 -36.72 -16.80 -14.32
CA THR A 603 -38.02 -17.27 -14.84
C THR A 603 -37.94 -18.72 -15.29
N ALA A 604 -36.86 -19.13 -15.96
CA ALA A 604 -36.66 -20.52 -16.37
C ALA A 604 -36.46 -21.45 -15.16
N GLU A 605 -35.68 -21.05 -14.16
CA GLU A 605 -35.48 -21.80 -12.91
C GLU A 605 -36.80 -21.95 -12.12
N SER A 606 -37.62 -20.89 -12.04
CA SER A 606 -38.97 -20.97 -11.45
C SER A 606 -39.91 -21.88 -12.25
N ALA A 607 -39.87 -21.83 -13.59
CA ALA A 607 -40.69 -22.69 -14.44
C ALA A 607 -40.32 -24.17 -14.30
N VAL A 608 -39.01 -24.49 -14.29
CA VAL A 608 -38.51 -25.85 -14.04
C VAL A 608 -38.88 -26.34 -12.64
N THR A 609 -38.83 -25.46 -11.63
CA THR A 609 -39.23 -25.79 -10.26
C THR A 609 -40.72 -26.12 -10.18
N SER A 610 -41.59 -25.29 -10.77
CA SER A 610 -43.05 -25.56 -10.81
C SER A 610 -43.41 -26.81 -11.64
N LEU A 611 -42.67 -27.10 -12.71
CA LEU A 611 -42.84 -28.35 -13.46
C LEU A 611 -42.41 -29.57 -12.65
N LYS A 612 -41.34 -29.47 -11.86
CA LYS A 612 -40.90 -30.52 -10.95
C LYS A 612 -41.93 -30.77 -9.83
N GLU A 613 -42.45 -29.71 -9.20
CA GLU A 613 -43.50 -29.80 -8.18
C GLU A 613 -44.78 -30.48 -8.72
N LYS A 614 -45.18 -30.13 -9.95
CA LYS A 614 -46.31 -30.78 -10.65
C LYS A 614 -46.02 -32.25 -10.93
N TYR A 615 -44.82 -32.59 -11.39
CA TYR A 615 -44.44 -34.00 -11.62
C TYR A 615 -44.39 -34.81 -10.31
N ASP A 616 -43.80 -34.27 -9.24
CA ASP A 616 -43.72 -34.97 -7.96
C ASP A 616 -45.11 -35.12 -7.29
N THR A 617 -46.03 -34.17 -7.47
CA THR A 617 -47.43 -34.29 -7.01
C THR A 617 -48.29 -35.22 -7.87
N GLU A 618 -48.15 -35.19 -9.20
CA GLU A 618 -48.80 -36.18 -10.09
C GLU A 618 -48.28 -37.60 -9.80
N LYS A 619 -46.99 -37.72 -9.49
CA LYS A 619 -46.36 -38.98 -9.05
C LYS A 619 -46.91 -39.48 -7.72
N THR A 620 -47.12 -38.63 -6.69
CA THR A 620 -47.74 -39.10 -5.43
C THR A 620 -49.19 -39.52 -5.65
N ILE A 621 -49.98 -38.73 -6.40
CA ILE A 621 -51.37 -39.08 -6.78
C ILE A 621 -51.42 -40.42 -7.52
N SER A 622 -50.48 -40.67 -8.45
CA SER A 622 -50.37 -41.94 -9.17
C SER A 622 -50.05 -43.13 -8.24
N HIS A 623 -49.16 -42.95 -7.26
CA HIS A 623 -48.90 -43.98 -6.24
C HIS A 623 -50.13 -44.25 -5.36
N GLU A 624 -50.84 -43.20 -4.92
CA GLU A 624 -52.09 -43.35 -4.17
C GLU A 624 -53.18 -44.08 -4.94
N ILE A 625 -53.32 -43.81 -6.24
CA ILE A 625 -54.27 -44.51 -7.12
C ILE A 625 -53.87 -45.99 -7.26
N ILE A 626 -52.58 -46.28 -7.48
CA ILE A 626 -52.07 -47.66 -7.57
C ILE A 626 -52.31 -48.42 -6.26
N ASP A 627 -52.06 -47.81 -5.10
CA ASP A 627 -52.26 -48.45 -3.79
C ASP A 627 -53.74 -48.56 -3.40
N ARG A 628 -54.61 -47.65 -3.88
CA ARG A 628 -56.07 -47.80 -3.78
C ARG A 628 -56.55 -48.99 -4.59
N LEU A 629 -56.15 -49.08 -5.87
CA LEU A 629 -56.48 -50.21 -6.75
C LEU A 629 -55.94 -51.55 -6.21
N ARG A 630 -54.76 -51.57 -5.58
CA ARG A 630 -54.21 -52.75 -4.88
C ARG A 630 -55.08 -53.18 -3.69
N LYS A 631 -55.60 -52.21 -2.90
CA LYS A 631 -56.50 -52.48 -1.77
C LYS A 631 -57.87 -52.99 -2.25
N GLU A 632 -58.45 -52.36 -3.27
CA GLU A 632 -59.70 -52.81 -3.90
C GLU A 632 -59.56 -54.22 -4.49
N LEU A 633 -58.47 -54.50 -5.21
CA LEU A 633 -58.16 -55.83 -5.75
C LEU A 633 -57.93 -56.88 -4.65
N LYS A 634 -57.44 -56.49 -3.47
CA LYS A 634 -57.35 -57.38 -2.29
C LYS A 634 -58.74 -57.66 -1.71
N GLN A 635 -59.58 -56.62 -1.54
CA GLN A 635 -60.95 -56.77 -1.07
C GLN A 635 -61.75 -57.71 -1.99
N PHE A 636 -61.73 -57.48 -3.32
CA PHE A 636 -62.44 -58.35 -4.26
C PHE A 636 -61.96 -59.81 -4.25
N LYS A 637 -60.70 -60.08 -3.89
CA LYS A 637 -60.19 -61.45 -3.70
C LYS A 637 -60.68 -62.08 -2.39
N GLU A 638 -60.77 -61.30 -1.32
CA GLU A 638 -61.30 -61.72 -0.01
C GLU A 638 -62.82 -61.96 -0.09
N ASP A 639 -63.55 -61.09 -0.78
CA ASP A 639 -64.96 -61.26 -1.11
C ASP A 639 -65.18 -62.50 -1.98
N ALA A 640 -64.41 -62.69 -3.05
CA ALA A 640 -64.52 -63.86 -3.92
C ALA A 640 -64.20 -65.18 -3.20
N ALA A 641 -63.21 -65.19 -2.30
CA ALA A 641 -62.92 -66.34 -1.43
C ALA A 641 -64.07 -66.60 -0.44
N THR A 642 -64.69 -65.55 0.10
CA THR A 642 -65.84 -65.63 1.00
C THR A 642 -67.07 -66.18 0.25
N PHE A 643 -67.36 -65.72 -0.96
CA PHE A 643 -68.42 -66.27 -1.81
C PHE A 643 -68.14 -67.73 -2.21
N ALA A 644 -66.90 -68.12 -2.47
CA ALA A 644 -66.53 -69.51 -2.72
C ALA A 644 -66.76 -70.39 -1.49
N SER A 645 -66.38 -69.91 -0.30
CA SER A 645 -66.61 -70.57 0.99
C SER A 645 -68.11 -70.73 1.29
N HIS A 646 -68.90 -69.67 1.17
CA HIS A 646 -70.37 -69.73 1.31
C HIS A 646 -70.99 -70.68 0.30
N ARG A 647 -70.54 -70.68 -0.97
CA ARG A 647 -71.04 -71.61 -2.00
C ARG A 647 -70.72 -73.06 -1.67
N ALA A 648 -69.54 -73.35 -1.12
CA ALA A 648 -69.17 -74.69 -0.64
C ALA A 648 -70.02 -75.11 0.57
N MET A 649 -70.25 -74.21 1.53
CA MET A 649 -71.11 -74.45 2.69
C MET A 649 -72.57 -74.72 2.28
N PHE A 650 -73.13 -73.91 1.38
CA PHE A 650 -74.46 -74.15 0.82
C PHE A 650 -74.53 -75.45 0.01
N HIS A 651 -73.46 -75.85 -0.68
CA HIS A 651 -73.44 -77.15 -1.36
C HIS A 651 -73.45 -78.30 -0.34
N SER A 652 -72.60 -78.26 0.69
CA SER A 652 -72.58 -79.23 1.79
C SER A 652 -73.96 -79.37 2.43
N LYS A 653 -74.59 -78.26 2.83
CA LYS A 653 -75.91 -78.35 3.48
C LYS A 653 -77.02 -78.80 2.54
N ASN A 654 -76.90 -78.58 1.22
CA ASN A 654 -77.83 -79.16 0.25
C ASN A 654 -77.62 -80.67 0.05
N GLU A 655 -76.40 -81.20 0.16
CA GLU A 655 -76.18 -82.66 0.17
C GLU A 655 -76.67 -83.30 1.47
N GLU A 656 -76.37 -82.71 2.63
CA GLU A 656 -76.96 -83.13 3.92
C GLU A 656 -78.49 -83.17 3.87
N LEU A 657 -79.14 -82.09 3.39
CA LEU A 657 -80.60 -82.04 3.27
C LEU A 657 -81.15 -83.06 2.25
N LYS A 658 -80.39 -83.44 1.22
CA LYS A 658 -80.77 -84.54 0.31
C LYS A 658 -80.71 -85.89 1.03
N ASP A 659 -79.70 -86.14 1.84
CA ASP A 659 -79.56 -87.40 2.58
C ASP A 659 -80.55 -87.50 3.76
N GLU A 660 -80.83 -86.39 4.47
CA GLU A 660 -81.95 -86.28 5.42
C GLU A 660 -83.29 -86.60 4.74
N LEU A 661 -83.54 -86.03 3.55
CA LEU A 661 -84.79 -86.25 2.81
C LEU A 661 -84.86 -87.66 2.20
N LYS A 662 -83.74 -88.24 1.78
CA LYS A 662 -83.63 -89.63 1.31
C LYS A 662 -83.93 -90.62 2.44
N THR A 663 -83.27 -90.48 3.60
CA THR A 663 -83.51 -91.34 4.76
C THR A 663 -84.94 -91.20 5.28
N ALA A 664 -85.52 -89.98 5.29
CA ALA A 664 -86.93 -89.77 5.59
C ALA A 664 -87.89 -90.48 4.60
N ARG A 665 -87.57 -90.50 3.30
CA ARG A 665 -88.32 -91.26 2.29
C ARG A 665 -88.18 -92.78 2.45
N GLU A 666 -87.00 -93.26 2.80
CA GLU A 666 -86.75 -94.68 3.08
C GLU A 666 -87.54 -95.14 4.32
N MET A 667 -87.58 -94.31 5.38
CA MET A 667 -88.43 -94.52 6.56
C MET A 667 -89.93 -94.46 6.22
N GLN A 668 -90.38 -93.50 5.40
CA GLN A 668 -91.77 -93.47 4.91
C GLN A 668 -92.12 -94.74 4.15
N LYS A 669 -91.26 -95.21 3.24
CA LYS A 669 -91.48 -96.44 2.48
C LYS A 669 -91.56 -97.65 3.41
N PHE A 670 -90.68 -97.76 4.40
CA PHE A 670 -90.74 -98.82 5.41
C PHE A 670 -92.07 -98.81 6.16
N ALA A 671 -92.51 -97.65 6.65
CA ALA A 671 -93.80 -97.49 7.34
C ALA A 671 -95.01 -97.76 6.42
N GLU A 672 -94.91 -97.49 5.12
CA GLU A 672 -95.92 -97.86 4.13
C GLU A 672 -95.97 -99.37 3.86
N ASP A 673 -94.82 -100.04 3.79
CA ASP A 673 -94.72 -101.49 3.60
C ASP A 673 -95.14 -102.26 4.88
N GLU A 674 -94.84 -101.72 6.07
CA GLU A 674 -95.40 -102.17 7.34
C GLU A 674 -96.93 -101.96 7.37
N LYS A 675 -97.43 -100.78 6.99
CA LYS A 675 -98.87 -100.50 6.88
C LYS A 675 -99.57 -101.44 5.90
N LYS A 676 -98.96 -101.78 4.76
CA LYS A 676 -99.48 -102.79 3.80
C LYS A 676 -99.54 -104.17 4.46
N THR A 677 -98.49 -104.55 5.19
CA THR A 677 -98.41 -105.82 5.93
C THR A 677 -99.50 -105.90 7.00
N LEU A 678 -99.66 -104.86 7.82
CA LEU A 678 -100.75 -104.73 8.80
C LEU A 678 -102.13 -104.73 8.14
N ASN A 679 -102.31 -104.12 6.97
CA ASN A 679 -103.57 -104.20 6.22
C ASN A 679 -103.86 -105.62 5.71
N SER A 680 -102.83 -106.35 5.28
CA SER A 680 -102.95 -107.75 4.85
C SER A 680 -103.33 -108.65 6.02
N LEU A 681 -102.65 -108.49 7.16
CA LEU A 681 -102.97 -109.19 8.41
C LEU A 681 -104.38 -108.85 8.91
N LEU A 682 -104.79 -107.58 8.86
CA LEU A 682 -106.15 -107.15 9.22
C LEU A 682 -107.21 -107.75 8.29
N ARG A 683 -106.97 -107.80 6.97
CA ARG A 683 -107.86 -108.46 6.01
C ARG A 683 -107.97 -109.95 6.28
N MET A 684 -106.85 -110.62 6.57
CA MET A 684 -106.82 -112.04 6.95
C MET A 684 -107.57 -112.29 8.27
N ALA A 685 -107.41 -111.42 9.27
CA ALA A 685 -108.14 -111.52 10.55
C ALA A 685 -109.64 -111.23 10.38
N ILE A 686 -110.03 -110.29 9.50
CA ILE A 686 -111.44 -110.04 9.14
C ILE A 686 -112.02 -111.25 8.39
N GLN A 687 -111.28 -111.87 7.49
CA GLN A 687 -111.70 -113.08 6.77
C GLN A 687 -111.87 -114.26 7.73
N GLN A 688 -110.88 -114.52 8.61
CA GLN A 688 -110.98 -115.53 9.66
C GLN A 688 -112.16 -115.26 10.61
N LYS A 689 -112.40 -113.99 10.98
CA LYS A 689 -113.59 -113.61 11.76
C LYS A 689 -114.88 -113.91 10.99
N LEU A 690 -114.95 -113.57 9.70
CA LEU A 690 -116.12 -113.86 8.86
C LEU A 690 -116.38 -115.37 8.74
N GLU A 691 -115.35 -116.19 8.56
CA GLU A 691 -115.47 -117.66 8.53
C GLU A 691 -115.91 -118.23 9.89
N LEU A 692 -115.43 -117.67 11.00
CA LEU A 692 -115.87 -118.04 12.35
C LEU A 692 -117.30 -117.58 12.64
N THR A 693 -117.69 -116.38 12.19
CA THR A 693 -119.06 -115.86 12.30
C THR A 693 -120.02 -116.68 11.43
N GLN A 694 -119.65 -117.02 10.19
CA GLN A 694 -120.45 -117.92 9.34
C GLN A 694 -120.57 -119.33 9.94
N ARG A 695 -119.51 -119.85 10.59
CA ARG A 695 -119.63 -121.12 11.36
C ARG A 695 -120.57 -120.98 12.55
N LEU A 696 -120.56 -119.85 13.26
CA LEU A 696 -121.52 -119.55 14.33
C LEU A 696 -122.95 -119.44 13.80
N GLU A 697 -123.20 -118.63 12.77
CA GLU A 697 -124.51 -118.47 12.12
C GLU A 697 -125.06 -119.79 11.58
N ASN A 698 -124.21 -120.69 11.06
CA ASN A 698 -124.64 -122.03 10.66
C ASN A 698 -125.05 -122.88 11.89
N MET A 699 -124.27 -122.87 12.98
CA MET A 699 -124.65 -123.57 14.23
C MET A 699 -125.90 -122.95 14.90
N GLU A 700 -126.12 -121.65 14.75
CA GLU A 700 -127.31 -120.95 15.24
C GLU A 700 -128.53 -121.21 14.36
N MET A 701 -128.38 -121.25 13.03
CA MET A 701 -129.44 -121.72 12.13
C MET A 701 -129.77 -123.20 12.33
N ASP A 702 -128.80 -124.06 12.65
CA ASP A 702 -129.08 -125.45 13.02
C ASP A 702 -129.85 -125.55 14.35
N ARG A 703 -129.56 -124.66 15.32
CA ARG A 703 -130.38 -124.48 16.54
C ARG A 703 -131.79 -123.99 16.20
N GLU A 704 -131.96 -122.97 15.36
CA GLU A 704 -133.29 -122.46 14.99
C GLU A 704 -134.12 -123.50 14.21
N ARG A 705 -133.49 -124.24 13.29
CA ARG A 705 -134.12 -125.34 12.55
C ARG A 705 -134.59 -126.48 13.46
N GLN A 706 -133.96 -126.68 14.61
CA GLN A 706 -134.45 -127.58 15.67
C GLN A 706 -135.52 -126.93 16.56
N SER A 707 -135.49 -125.60 16.74
CA SER A 707 -136.40 -124.83 17.59
C SER A 707 -137.85 -124.75 17.09
N PHE A 708 -138.07 -124.73 15.77
CA PHE A 708 -139.39 -124.51 15.14
C PHE A 708 -140.46 -125.63 15.36
N LYS A 709 -140.26 -126.55 16.32
CA LYS A 709 -141.18 -127.64 16.68
C LYS A 709 -141.71 -127.62 18.13
N ARG A 710 -142.01 -126.45 18.73
CA ARG A 710 -143.07 -126.30 19.79
C ARG A 710 -143.28 -124.87 20.32
N GLY A 711 -144.55 -124.44 20.43
CA GLY A 711 -145.10 -124.09 21.76
C GLY A 711 -145.01 -122.67 22.35
N ASN A 712 -145.39 -121.63 21.59
CA ASN A 712 -146.07 -120.40 22.05
C ASN A 712 -146.55 -120.30 23.54
N LYS A 713 -146.14 -119.26 24.31
CA LYS A 713 -147.00 -118.41 25.19
C LYS A 713 -146.26 -117.21 25.85
N SER A 714 -147.00 -116.27 26.44
CA SER A 714 -146.57 -114.94 26.94
C SER A 714 -146.83 -114.71 28.45
N PHE A 715 -146.21 -113.70 29.11
CA PHE A 715 -146.88 -112.63 29.91
C PHE A 715 -145.92 -111.50 30.43
N LYS A 716 -146.51 -110.46 31.06
CA LYS A 716 -146.01 -109.07 31.32
C LYS A 716 -144.98 -108.85 32.46
N SER A 717 -144.29 -107.69 32.44
CA SER A 717 -144.25 -106.69 33.56
C SER A 717 -143.77 -105.27 33.08
N PRO A 718 -144.06 -104.13 33.77
CA PRO A 718 -143.73 -102.76 33.33
C PRO A 718 -142.85 -101.91 34.31
N ASN A 719 -142.33 -100.72 33.90
CA ASN A 719 -142.68 -99.34 34.40
C ASN A 719 -141.69 -98.19 33.96
N THR A 720 -142.08 -96.92 34.21
CA THR A 720 -141.45 -95.56 34.04
C THR A 720 -139.93 -95.37 34.37
N GLY A 721 -139.20 -94.28 34.02
CA GLY A 721 -139.58 -92.87 33.68
C GLY A 721 -138.40 -91.95 33.19
N PRO A 722 -138.53 -90.58 33.16
CA PRO A 722 -137.92 -89.74 32.08
C PRO A 722 -137.16 -88.40 32.44
N GLN A 723 -136.80 -87.60 31.41
CA GLN A 723 -136.43 -86.13 31.38
C GLN A 723 -134.97 -85.72 31.79
N GLU A 724 -134.33 -84.59 31.39
CA GLU A 724 -134.74 -83.42 30.52
C GLU A 724 -133.58 -82.64 29.78
N ASN A 725 -134.00 -81.57 29.04
CA ASN A 725 -133.39 -80.68 28.02
C ASN A 725 -132.21 -79.70 28.35
N LYS A 726 -131.78 -78.95 27.30
CA LYS A 726 -131.12 -77.60 27.20
C LYS A 726 -129.60 -77.53 26.98
N GLU A 727 -129.01 -76.43 26.47
CA GLU A 727 -129.29 -75.61 25.24
C GLU A 727 -128.16 -74.58 24.95
N VAL A 728 -127.94 -74.23 23.68
CA VAL A 728 -127.40 -72.97 23.07
C VAL A 728 -126.27 -72.15 23.73
N LYS A 729 -125.17 -71.89 22.97
CA LYS A 729 -124.59 -70.53 22.80
C LYS A 729 -123.58 -70.37 21.65
N THR A 730 -123.50 -69.16 21.08
CA THR A 730 -122.57 -68.71 20.03
C THR A 730 -122.12 -67.26 20.26
N VAL A 731 -120.88 -66.88 19.90
CA VAL A 731 -120.32 -65.51 19.99
C VAL A 731 -119.38 -65.21 18.79
N ARG A 732 -119.03 -63.94 18.51
CA ARG A 732 -118.38 -63.43 17.28
C ARG A 732 -117.27 -62.39 17.57
N TYR A 733 -116.33 -62.21 16.62
CA TYR A 733 -115.20 -61.22 16.47
C TYR A 733 -115.51 -59.73 16.80
N PRO A 734 -114.54 -58.74 16.86
CA PRO A 734 -113.15 -58.61 16.30
C PRO A 734 -112.08 -58.09 17.32
N GLY A 735 -110.86 -57.57 17.02
CA GLY A 735 -109.97 -57.48 15.82
C GLY A 735 -109.04 -56.22 15.79
N THR A 736 -108.06 -56.14 14.84
CA THR A 736 -107.05 -55.05 14.59
C THR A 736 -105.87 -54.94 15.60
N SER A 737 -104.68 -54.36 15.33
CA SER A 737 -104.14 -53.52 14.22
C SER A 737 -102.58 -53.65 14.02
N SER A 738 -102.05 -53.22 12.85
CA SER A 738 -100.65 -52.72 12.57
C SER A 738 -99.39 -53.52 13.05
N ASN A 739 -98.33 -53.74 12.27
CA ASN A 739 -97.63 -52.76 11.44
C ASN A 739 -96.64 -53.36 10.38
N SER A 740 -96.58 -52.69 9.21
CA SER A 740 -95.40 -52.26 8.43
C SER A 740 -94.24 -53.19 7.98
N THR A 741 -94.17 -53.44 6.66
CA THR A 741 -92.95 -53.28 5.83
C THR A 741 -92.77 -51.78 5.45
N PRO A 742 -91.69 -51.26 4.80
CA PRO A 742 -90.66 -51.97 3.99
C PRO A 742 -89.19 -51.45 4.04
N ARG A 743 -88.36 -52.05 3.17
CA ARG A 743 -87.22 -51.46 2.40
C ARG A 743 -85.81 -51.33 3.02
N SER A 744 -84.85 -51.89 2.29
CA SER A 744 -83.45 -51.44 2.00
C SER A 744 -82.71 -50.47 2.94
N GLY A 745 -81.44 -50.76 3.21
CA GLY A 745 -80.43 -49.69 3.33
C GLY A 745 -79.23 -49.90 4.25
N LYS A 746 -78.32 -50.83 3.91
CA LYS A 746 -76.86 -50.63 3.97
C LYS A 746 -76.15 -51.71 3.15
#